data_AF-A0A8H6WRY4-F1
#
_entry.id   AF-A0A8H6WRY4-F1
#
_cell.length_a   1.000
_cell.length_b   1.000
_cell.length_c   1.000
_cell.angle_alpha   90.00
_cell.angle_beta   90.00
_cell.angle_gamma   90.00
#
_symmetry.space_group_name_H-M   'P 1'
#
loop_
_entity.id
_entity.type
_entity.pdbx_description
1 polymer ?
#
loop_
_entity_poly.entity_id
_entity_poly.type
_entity_poly.pdbx_seq_one_letter_code
_entity_poly.pdbx_strand_id
1 'polypeptide(L)'
;MSLPQDVLLLICLLLTPQDIVVFRQTCRANNVATRSRFLWITLLQELVSKGAIIPLHLAEIDLLDTPILERLVRHLASVTWDLVSTKAAFNPVPFAVIPMSLSVTWLRLAAGDRLFVASSNNSESLLACYDLSNRSNVVWAYLPGRVKTGELEIQNGNFVLALGLGHEAPAVYVISLRNDGETRAFREQAHVSGSSHVLGLRGSLVSCAMRDGRSIPHLYDWTTMTIHDLPTPPGGLDVPSRRSVPHLIAFWRDLVVVVRCCAIELYRLDQVDMRMSFIQLVGPPVIWEVAFSVADAASASLRLPIVSPNGVELLVMNHFEDGKFPWTLHTISKAPLNPTPQIQRLEIPPFYGLGIGTSGRRLFWLSTFEARHHNINKRPHIRFLHAPLPPIGGEYRNVEPLFVDFDGMPDPGIWGDGRVDFDDALGVIAVGNCFGEVSVYTHCPRGVMSTFPRTGDAAASPALPPLMPTEPLPLKVPPYPHHIMSASELSTSQAADWGRDWDAINPQAEFWWQAGYNLDRCVDLRSHLQDSWEGLPGDLAWRLEHMYGFPGVVLPQGYRRAAWDEETESVVLRVGSRYFCRKDEFGSHFGSWPLDPQTYNIDGHPELPDLCVLQEPTRRTAATVYSMYLNFMALEQHLSSPRRNRWDELVARGGCPPSQAEFDRSKLRRVG
;
A
#
# COMPACT_ATOMS: atom_id res chain seq x y z
N MET A 1 -5.52 -54.63 -29.46
CA MET A 1 -4.21 -54.01 -29.77
C MET A 1 -4.03 -52.83 -28.84
N SER A 2 -2.97 -52.80 -28.04
CA SER A 2 -2.63 -51.63 -27.21
C SER A 2 -1.85 -50.62 -28.05
N LEU A 3 -2.24 -49.34 -28.02
CA LEU A 3 -1.43 -48.28 -28.60
C LEU A 3 -0.07 -48.20 -27.88
N PRO A 4 1.04 -47.96 -28.61
CA PRO A 4 2.32 -47.62 -28.00
C PRO A 4 2.22 -46.41 -27.05
N GLN A 5 2.97 -46.42 -25.95
CA GLN A 5 2.87 -45.42 -24.88
C GLN A 5 3.27 -44.01 -25.35
N ASP A 6 4.27 -43.92 -26.21
CA ASP A 6 4.70 -42.70 -26.90
C ASP A 6 3.58 -42.08 -27.74
N VAL A 7 2.85 -42.89 -28.51
CA VAL A 7 1.68 -42.43 -29.28
C VAL A 7 0.59 -41.91 -28.34
N LEU A 8 0.36 -42.57 -27.21
CA LEU A 8 -0.61 -42.13 -26.21
C LEU A 8 -0.21 -40.79 -25.57
N LEU A 9 1.07 -40.57 -25.29
CA LEU A 9 1.59 -39.30 -24.77
C LEU A 9 1.43 -38.17 -25.79
N LEU A 10 1.70 -38.43 -27.08
CA LEU A 10 1.48 -37.47 -28.16
C LEU A 10 0.00 -37.08 -28.27
N ILE A 11 -0.93 -38.03 -28.13
CA ILE A 11 -2.36 -37.74 -28.08
C ILE A 11 -2.67 -36.85 -26.87
N CYS A 12 -2.13 -37.15 -25.69
CA CYS A 12 -2.35 -36.34 -24.49
C CYS A 12 -1.83 -34.91 -24.63
N LEU A 13 -0.76 -34.66 -25.37
CA LEU A 13 -0.25 -33.30 -25.64
C LEU A 13 -1.20 -32.46 -26.51
N LEU A 14 -2.16 -33.08 -27.19
CA LEU A 14 -3.21 -32.38 -27.96
C LEU A 14 -4.45 -32.07 -27.12
N LEU A 15 -4.51 -32.54 -25.87
CA LEU A 15 -5.64 -32.38 -24.97
C LEU A 15 -5.39 -31.24 -23.98
N THR A 16 -6.47 -30.62 -23.49
CA THR A 16 -6.33 -29.68 -22.37
C THR A 16 -5.94 -30.45 -21.09
N PRO A 17 -5.29 -29.79 -20.12
CA PRO A 17 -5.00 -30.42 -18.82
C PRO A 17 -6.23 -31.02 -18.13
N GLN A 18 -7.42 -30.43 -18.34
CA GLN A 18 -8.66 -30.95 -17.80
C GLN A 18 -9.12 -32.22 -18.54
N ASP A 19 -9.02 -32.25 -19.87
CA ASP A 19 -9.35 -33.42 -20.68
C ASP A 19 -8.43 -34.61 -20.38
N ILE A 20 -7.15 -34.35 -20.09
CA ILE A 20 -6.20 -35.40 -19.66
C ILE A 20 -6.66 -36.07 -18.37
N VAL A 21 -7.17 -35.29 -17.40
CA VAL A 21 -7.69 -35.83 -16.14
C VAL A 21 -8.98 -36.64 -16.34
N VAL A 22 -9.84 -36.24 -17.28
CA VAL A 22 -11.01 -37.03 -17.65
C VAL A 22 -10.58 -38.32 -18.38
N PHE A 23 -9.67 -38.21 -19.33
CA PHE A 23 -9.13 -39.33 -20.10
C PHE A 23 -8.44 -40.37 -19.21
N ARG A 24 -7.73 -39.93 -18.18
CA ARG A 24 -7.12 -40.78 -17.13
C ARG A 24 -8.11 -41.75 -16.48
N GLN A 25 -9.39 -41.39 -16.36
CA GLN A 25 -10.40 -42.20 -15.67
C GLN A 25 -10.96 -43.33 -16.55
N THR A 26 -10.61 -43.38 -17.83
CA THR A 26 -11.20 -44.33 -18.78
C THR A 26 -10.63 -45.75 -18.66
N CYS A 27 -9.32 -45.90 -18.42
CA CYS A 27 -8.69 -47.22 -18.22
C CYS A 27 -7.34 -47.12 -17.47
N ARG A 28 -6.84 -48.25 -16.97
CA ARG A 28 -5.56 -48.32 -16.23
C ARG A 28 -4.35 -47.88 -17.06
N ALA A 29 -4.31 -48.20 -18.35
CA ALA A 29 -3.21 -47.81 -19.24
C ALA A 29 -3.14 -46.27 -19.39
N ASN A 30 -4.29 -45.63 -19.62
CA ASN A 30 -4.41 -44.17 -19.66
C ASN A 30 -4.08 -43.54 -18.31
N ASN A 31 -4.43 -44.22 -17.21
CA ASN A 31 -4.08 -43.77 -15.87
C ASN A 31 -2.57 -43.65 -15.66
N VAL A 32 -1.82 -44.68 -16.06
CA VAL A 32 -0.36 -44.70 -15.95
C VAL A 32 0.27 -43.68 -16.91
N ALA A 33 -0.17 -43.63 -18.17
CA ALA A 33 0.41 -42.75 -19.17
C ALA A 33 0.23 -41.25 -18.84
N THR A 34 -0.98 -40.86 -18.41
CA THR A 34 -1.30 -39.47 -18.05
C THR A 34 -0.64 -38.99 -16.74
N ARG A 35 0.02 -39.89 -16.01
CA ARG A 35 0.85 -39.55 -14.83
C ARG A 35 2.33 -39.46 -15.18
N SER A 36 2.70 -39.51 -16.46
CA SER A 36 4.05 -39.26 -16.90
C SER A 36 4.50 -37.85 -16.52
N ARG A 37 5.62 -37.73 -15.81
CA ARG A 37 6.24 -36.44 -15.47
C ARG A 37 6.53 -35.62 -16.73
N PHE A 38 7.07 -36.27 -17.76
CA PHE A 38 7.43 -35.65 -19.03
C PHE A 38 6.23 -34.93 -19.66
N LEU A 39 5.04 -35.55 -19.66
CA LEU A 39 3.82 -34.94 -20.18
C LEU A 39 3.54 -33.58 -19.54
N TRP A 40 3.59 -33.53 -18.20
CA TRP A 40 3.27 -32.32 -17.45
C TRP A 40 4.35 -31.24 -17.58
N ILE A 41 5.63 -31.60 -17.70
CA ILE A 41 6.69 -30.63 -18.00
C ILE A 41 6.47 -30.00 -19.38
N THR A 42 6.18 -30.81 -20.40
CA THR A 42 5.93 -30.31 -21.76
C THR A 42 4.72 -29.38 -21.80
N LEU A 43 3.62 -29.73 -21.13
CA LEU A 43 2.45 -28.86 -21.02
C LEU A 43 2.76 -27.57 -20.26
N LEU A 44 3.59 -27.62 -19.21
CA LEU A 44 4.03 -26.42 -18.50
C LEU A 44 4.82 -25.49 -19.42
N GLN A 45 5.75 -26.02 -20.20
CA GLN A 45 6.55 -25.25 -21.17
C GLN A 45 5.65 -24.61 -22.23
N GLU A 46 4.64 -25.33 -22.71
CA GLU A 46 3.63 -24.78 -23.64
C GLU A 46 2.81 -23.65 -23.00
N LEU A 47 2.41 -23.79 -21.73
CA LEU A 47 1.71 -22.71 -21.03
C LEU A 47 2.61 -21.49 -20.83
N VAL A 48 3.87 -21.68 -20.46
CA VAL A 48 4.84 -20.59 -20.29
C VAL A 48 5.09 -19.86 -21.60
N SER A 49 5.17 -20.58 -22.73
CA SER A 49 5.30 -19.95 -24.05
C SER A 49 4.06 -19.16 -24.46
N LYS A 50 2.87 -19.52 -23.93
CA LYS A 50 1.62 -18.76 -24.03
C LYS A 50 1.50 -17.63 -23.00
N GLY A 51 2.53 -17.38 -22.19
CA GLY A 51 2.57 -16.29 -21.23
C GLY A 51 2.16 -16.66 -19.81
N ALA A 52 1.96 -17.95 -19.50
CA ALA A 52 1.77 -18.38 -18.11
C ALA A 52 3.00 -18.03 -17.27
N ILE A 53 2.76 -17.69 -16.01
CA ILE A 53 3.80 -17.26 -15.09
C ILE A 53 3.98 -18.34 -14.03
N ILE A 54 5.21 -18.84 -13.89
CA ILE A 54 5.56 -19.77 -12.82
C ILE A 54 5.78 -18.93 -11.54
N PRO A 55 5.11 -19.25 -10.42
CA PRO A 55 5.32 -18.54 -9.16
C PRO A 55 6.78 -18.62 -8.70
N LEU A 56 7.36 -17.47 -8.33
CA LEU A 56 8.78 -17.35 -7.95
C LEU A 56 9.17 -18.15 -6.70
N HIS A 57 8.21 -18.44 -5.83
CA HIS A 57 8.44 -19.16 -4.58
C HIS A 57 8.53 -20.68 -4.76
N LEU A 58 8.17 -21.21 -5.94
CA LEU A 58 8.29 -22.63 -6.20
C LEU A 58 9.77 -22.99 -6.39
N ALA A 59 10.18 -24.11 -5.78
CA ALA A 59 11.47 -24.71 -6.05
C ALA A 59 11.65 -25.01 -7.55
N GLU A 60 12.88 -25.32 -7.95
CA GLU A 60 13.18 -25.77 -9.31
C GLU A 60 12.14 -26.80 -9.77
N ILE A 61 11.52 -26.54 -10.92
CA ILE A 61 10.41 -27.33 -11.47
C ILE A 61 10.78 -28.82 -11.53
N ASP A 62 12.06 -29.08 -11.80
CA ASP A 62 12.65 -30.41 -11.90
C ASP A 62 12.63 -31.19 -10.58
N LEU A 63 12.46 -30.51 -9.44
CA LEU A 63 12.36 -31.10 -8.10
C LEU A 63 10.91 -31.28 -7.62
N LEU A 64 9.91 -30.70 -8.30
CA LEU A 64 8.51 -30.83 -7.89
C LEU A 64 8.00 -32.26 -8.10
N ASP A 65 7.26 -32.85 -7.17
CA ASP A 65 6.63 -34.16 -7.42
C ASP A 65 5.62 -34.08 -8.57
N THR A 66 5.46 -35.16 -9.34
CA THR A 66 4.54 -35.19 -10.48
C THR A 66 3.09 -34.77 -10.15
N PRO A 67 2.49 -35.18 -9.01
CA PRO A 67 1.14 -34.73 -8.64
C PRO A 67 1.06 -33.22 -8.35
N ILE A 68 2.14 -32.60 -7.88
CA ILE A 68 2.23 -31.16 -7.65
C ILE A 68 2.35 -30.45 -9.00
N LEU A 69 3.26 -30.92 -9.85
CA LEU A 69 3.48 -30.37 -11.18
C LEU A 69 2.20 -30.40 -12.01
N GLU A 70 1.46 -31.52 -11.99
CA GLU A 70 0.16 -31.63 -12.62
C GLU A 70 -0.83 -30.57 -12.13
N ARG A 71 -0.92 -30.36 -10.81
CA ARG A 71 -1.80 -29.35 -10.22
C ARG A 71 -1.42 -27.95 -10.64
N LEU A 72 -0.12 -27.64 -10.67
CA LEU A 72 0.41 -26.38 -11.17
C LEU A 72 0.00 -26.16 -12.62
N VAL A 73 0.21 -27.13 -13.50
CA VAL A 73 -0.14 -27.03 -14.92
C VAL A 73 -1.63 -26.80 -15.10
N ARG A 74 -2.48 -27.53 -14.37
CA ARG A 74 -3.94 -27.34 -14.43
C ARG A 74 -4.35 -25.95 -13.94
N HIS A 75 -3.74 -25.47 -12.87
CA HIS A 75 -3.98 -24.13 -12.34
C HIS A 75 -3.60 -23.05 -13.35
N LEU A 76 -2.35 -23.10 -13.83
CA LEU A 76 -1.82 -22.14 -14.78
C LEU A 76 -2.59 -22.16 -16.10
N ALA A 77 -3.06 -23.33 -16.55
CA ALA A 77 -3.92 -23.42 -17.72
C ALA A 77 -5.26 -22.68 -17.52
N SER A 78 -5.89 -22.84 -16.35
CA SER A 78 -7.13 -22.13 -16.01
C SER A 78 -6.89 -20.61 -16.01
N VAL A 79 -5.87 -20.15 -15.28
CA VAL A 79 -5.54 -18.73 -15.18
C VAL A 79 -5.19 -18.17 -16.57
N THR A 80 -4.32 -18.83 -17.33
CA THR A 80 -3.90 -18.36 -18.65
C THR A 80 -5.06 -18.32 -19.63
N TRP A 81 -5.96 -19.30 -19.60
CA TRP A 81 -7.15 -19.32 -20.44
C TRP A 81 -8.04 -18.10 -20.19
N ASP A 82 -8.34 -17.83 -18.92
CA ASP A 82 -9.17 -16.68 -18.53
C ASP A 82 -8.53 -15.36 -18.97
N LEU A 83 -7.20 -15.25 -18.87
CA LEU A 83 -6.44 -14.08 -19.28
C LEU A 83 -6.38 -13.87 -20.80
N VAL A 84 -6.35 -14.94 -21.59
CA VAL A 84 -6.32 -14.88 -23.06
C VAL A 84 -7.72 -14.69 -23.65
N SER A 85 -8.77 -15.05 -22.90
CA SER A 85 -10.16 -14.87 -23.34
C SER A 85 -10.59 -13.39 -23.28
N THR A 86 -10.06 -12.57 -24.19
CA THR A 86 -10.18 -11.10 -24.29
C THR A 86 -11.60 -10.51 -24.37
N LYS A 87 -12.66 -11.30 -24.19
CA LYS A 87 -14.06 -10.87 -24.41
C LYS A 87 -14.98 -11.03 -23.20
N ALA A 88 -14.56 -11.68 -22.12
CA ALA A 88 -15.38 -11.84 -20.92
C ALA A 88 -14.81 -10.98 -19.78
N ALA A 89 -15.68 -10.31 -19.04
CA ALA A 89 -15.31 -9.67 -17.78
C ALA A 89 -14.57 -10.68 -16.90
N PHE A 90 -13.47 -10.24 -16.30
CA PHE A 90 -12.65 -11.08 -15.45
C PHE A 90 -13.40 -11.24 -14.12
N ASN A 91 -14.04 -12.40 -13.94
CA ASN A 91 -14.92 -12.66 -12.80
C ASN A 91 -14.24 -13.62 -11.82
N PRO A 92 -13.33 -13.15 -10.95
CA PRO A 92 -12.81 -14.00 -9.91
C PRO A 92 -13.95 -14.45 -8.99
N VAL A 93 -13.80 -15.65 -8.44
CA VAL A 93 -14.77 -16.19 -7.49
C VAL A 93 -14.27 -15.89 -6.08
N PRO A 94 -15.14 -15.45 -5.15
CA PRO A 94 -14.80 -15.32 -3.75
C PRO A 94 -14.25 -16.66 -3.23
N PHE A 95 -12.98 -16.65 -2.83
CA PHE A 95 -12.31 -17.80 -2.26
C PHE A 95 -12.57 -17.84 -0.75
N ALA A 96 -12.21 -16.77 -0.03
CA ALA A 96 -12.36 -16.67 1.42
C ALA A 96 -12.84 -15.28 1.83
N VAL A 97 -13.68 -15.22 2.87
CA VAL A 97 -14.04 -13.99 3.57
C VAL A 97 -13.63 -14.20 5.02
N ILE A 98 -12.76 -13.33 5.52
CA ILE A 98 -12.17 -13.41 6.85
C ILE A 98 -12.72 -12.23 7.65
N PRO A 99 -13.66 -12.46 8.58
CA PRO A 99 -14.19 -11.38 9.40
C PRO A 99 -13.12 -10.91 10.39
N MET A 100 -12.88 -9.60 10.45
CA MET A 100 -12.01 -9.01 11.46
C MET A 100 -12.76 -7.98 12.32
N SER A 101 -12.47 -8.02 13.62
CA SER A 101 -12.90 -7.00 14.56
C SER A 101 -12.11 -5.69 14.41
N LEU A 102 -10.92 -5.74 13.83
CA LEU A 102 -9.99 -4.62 13.70
C LEU A 102 -9.90 -4.10 12.26
N SER A 103 -9.57 -2.83 12.10
CA SER A 103 -9.32 -2.20 10.79
C SER A 103 -8.04 -2.76 10.16
N VAL A 104 -8.07 -3.13 8.88
CA VAL A 104 -6.88 -3.63 8.17
C VAL A 104 -6.00 -2.46 7.78
N THR A 105 -4.76 -2.43 8.26
CA THR A 105 -3.82 -1.35 7.95
C THR A 105 -2.76 -1.77 6.94
N TRP A 106 -2.48 -3.07 6.84
CA TRP A 106 -1.53 -3.63 5.87
C TRP A 106 -1.87 -5.08 5.57
N LEU A 107 -1.64 -5.52 4.33
CA LEU A 107 -1.74 -6.92 3.96
C LEU A 107 -0.77 -7.29 2.83
N ARG A 108 -0.37 -8.55 2.81
CA ARG A 108 0.41 -9.16 1.73
C ARG A 108 0.05 -10.63 1.50
N LEU A 109 -0.01 -11.02 0.23
CA LEU A 109 -0.02 -12.41 -0.21
C LEU A 109 1.42 -12.90 -0.35
N ALA A 110 1.68 -14.12 0.11
CA ALA A 110 2.98 -14.76 -0.05
C ALA A 110 2.80 -16.25 -0.34
N ALA A 111 3.70 -16.78 -1.17
CA ALA A 111 3.69 -18.19 -1.56
C ALA A 111 2.34 -18.73 -2.07
N GLY A 112 1.49 -17.86 -2.63
CA GLY A 112 0.16 -18.20 -3.11
C GLY A 112 -0.90 -18.55 -2.05
N ASP A 113 -0.50 -19.13 -0.91
CA ASP A 113 -1.41 -19.69 0.10
C ASP A 113 -1.30 -19.00 1.48
N ARG A 114 -0.38 -18.04 1.66
CA ARG A 114 -0.26 -17.26 2.89
C ARG A 114 -0.81 -15.88 2.68
N LEU A 115 -1.69 -15.47 3.59
CA LEU A 115 -2.15 -14.10 3.69
C LEU A 115 -1.70 -13.52 5.02
N PHE A 116 -0.79 -12.56 4.97
CA PHE A 116 -0.38 -11.77 6.12
C PHE A 116 -1.28 -10.54 6.21
N VAL A 117 -1.82 -10.28 7.40
CA VAL A 117 -2.70 -9.14 7.67
C VAL A 117 -2.25 -8.48 8.95
N ALA A 118 -1.93 -7.19 8.88
CA ALA A 118 -1.85 -6.36 10.05
C ALA A 118 -3.14 -5.57 10.21
N SER A 119 -3.69 -5.59 11.41
CA SER A 119 -4.90 -4.87 11.77
C SER A 119 -4.72 -4.15 13.09
N SER A 120 -5.49 -3.08 13.29
CA SER A 120 -5.37 -2.28 14.52
C SER A 120 -6.61 -1.44 14.80
N ASN A 121 -6.67 -0.96 16.04
CA ASN A 121 -7.58 0.10 16.50
C ASN A 121 -6.82 1.02 17.49
N ASN A 122 -7.55 1.76 18.33
CA ASN A 122 -6.95 2.61 19.36
C ASN A 122 -6.34 1.86 20.55
N SER A 123 -6.66 0.58 20.75
CA SER A 123 -6.23 -0.19 21.92
C SER A 123 -5.18 -1.25 21.62
N GLU A 124 -5.23 -1.88 20.44
CA GLU A 124 -4.39 -3.03 20.08
C GLU A 124 -3.99 -2.99 18.60
N SER A 125 -2.85 -3.64 18.30
CA SER A 125 -2.44 -3.96 16.94
C SER A 125 -2.04 -5.43 16.84
N LEU A 126 -2.58 -6.11 15.83
CA LEU A 126 -2.44 -7.54 15.61
C LEU A 126 -1.80 -7.80 14.25
N LEU A 127 -0.84 -8.72 14.21
CA LEU A 127 -0.34 -9.33 13.00
C LEU A 127 -0.85 -10.78 12.94
N ALA A 128 -1.48 -11.15 11.83
CA ALA A 128 -1.97 -12.51 11.59
C ALA A 128 -1.42 -13.06 10.26
N CYS A 129 -1.13 -14.36 10.23
CA CYS A 129 -0.87 -15.13 9.02
C CYS A 129 -1.94 -16.21 8.88
N TYR A 130 -2.75 -16.11 7.84
CA TYR A 130 -3.76 -17.08 7.49
C TYR A 130 -3.20 -18.10 6.49
N ASP A 131 -3.44 -19.38 6.76
CA ASP A 131 -3.29 -20.44 5.76
C ASP A 131 -4.57 -20.52 4.92
N LEU A 132 -4.50 -20.06 3.68
CA LEU A 132 -5.63 -20.08 2.75
C LEU A 132 -6.04 -21.51 2.37
N SER A 133 -5.12 -22.48 2.45
CA SER A 133 -5.41 -23.90 2.26
C SER A 133 -6.13 -24.54 3.44
N ASN A 134 -5.85 -24.07 4.66
CA ASN A 134 -6.42 -24.56 5.90
C ASN A 134 -6.76 -23.41 6.84
N ARG A 135 -7.97 -22.86 6.70
CA ARG A 135 -8.40 -21.62 7.36
C ARG A 135 -8.43 -21.67 8.89
N SER A 136 -8.41 -22.87 9.49
CA SER A 136 -8.29 -23.02 10.95
C SER A 136 -6.87 -22.79 11.45
N ASN A 137 -5.86 -22.86 10.57
CA ASN A 137 -4.47 -22.65 10.90
C ASN A 137 -4.13 -21.16 10.74
N VAL A 138 -4.33 -20.41 11.82
CA VAL A 138 -3.97 -19.00 11.92
C VAL A 138 -2.90 -18.84 12.98
N VAL A 139 -1.85 -18.11 12.62
CA VAL A 139 -0.80 -17.68 13.57
C VAL A 139 -0.97 -16.20 13.77
N TRP A 140 -0.89 -15.72 15.00
CA TRP A 140 -0.97 -14.30 15.29
C TRP A 140 0.01 -13.87 16.36
N ALA A 141 0.27 -12.57 16.39
CA ALA A 141 1.05 -11.90 17.43
C ALA A 141 0.61 -10.44 17.55
N TYR A 142 0.76 -9.89 18.76
CA TYR A 142 0.50 -8.49 19.03
C TYR A 142 1.73 -7.63 18.77
N LEU A 143 1.49 -6.41 18.28
CA LEU A 143 2.49 -5.40 17.98
C LEU A 143 2.35 -4.21 18.93
N PRO A 144 3.45 -3.53 19.28
CA PRO A 144 3.41 -2.38 20.18
C PRO A 144 2.89 -1.10 19.51
N GLY A 145 2.63 -1.13 18.21
CA GLY A 145 2.13 -0.02 17.41
C GLY A 145 1.43 -0.53 16.15
N ARG A 146 0.62 0.33 15.52
CA ARG A 146 -0.09 0.06 14.27
C ARG A 146 0.90 -0.03 13.12
N VAL A 147 0.74 -1.05 12.28
CA VAL A 147 1.53 -1.16 11.06
C VAL A 147 1.03 -0.14 10.04
N LYS A 148 1.90 0.78 9.62
CA LYS A 148 1.60 1.79 8.58
C LYS A 148 2.10 1.38 7.21
N THR A 149 3.24 0.69 7.20
CA THR A 149 3.94 0.25 5.99
C THR A 149 4.63 -1.07 6.29
N GLY A 150 4.95 -1.84 5.27
CA GLY A 150 5.71 -3.05 5.46
C GLY A 150 6.03 -3.74 4.16
N GLU A 151 7.10 -4.50 4.20
CA GLU A 151 7.56 -5.35 3.11
C GLU A 151 7.72 -6.79 3.59
N LEU A 152 7.55 -7.71 2.64
CA LEU A 152 7.65 -9.14 2.88
C LEU A 152 8.59 -9.76 1.86
N GLU A 153 9.48 -10.62 2.33
CA GLU A 153 10.41 -11.38 1.50
C GLU A 153 10.43 -12.84 1.95
N ILE A 154 10.53 -13.76 0.99
CA ILE A 154 10.75 -15.19 1.26
C ILE A 154 12.26 -15.43 1.22
N GLN A 155 12.88 -15.66 2.38
CA GLN A 155 14.32 -15.86 2.51
C GLN A 155 14.60 -17.29 2.99
N ASN A 156 15.29 -18.08 2.17
CA ASN A 156 15.62 -19.48 2.48
C ASN A 156 14.39 -20.30 2.92
N GLY A 157 13.23 -20.06 2.31
CA GLY A 157 11.97 -20.72 2.65
C GLY A 157 11.21 -20.15 3.85
N ASN A 158 11.78 -19.21 4.59
CA ASN A 158 11.09 -18.49 5.68
C ASN A 158 10.46 -17.20 5.18
N PHE A 159 9.36 -16.78 5.80
CA PHE A 159 8.79 -15.46 5.59
C PHE A 159 9.45 -14.46 6.53
N VAL A 160 10.08 -13.43 5.97
CA VAL A 160 10.66 -12.31 6.70
C VAL A 160 9.83 -11.07 6.38
N LEU A 161 9.36 -10.40 7.42
CA LEU A 161 8.58 -9.17 7.34
C LEU A 161 9.38 -8.04 7.95
N ALA A 162 9.42 -6.91 7.27
CA ALA A 162 9.89 -5.64 7.84
C ALA A 162 8.70 -4.70 7.94
N LEU A 163 8.30 -4.35 9.16
CA LEU A 163 7.09 -3.58 9.45
C LEU A 163 7.46 -2.22 10.05
N GLY A 164 6.99 -1.14 9.42
CA GLY A 164 7.11 0.22 9.93
C GLY A 164 5.88 0.57 10.76
N LEU A 165 6.08 0.80 12.06
CA LEU A 165 5.00 1.13 12.98
C LEU A 165 4.68 2.64 12.99
N GLY A 166 3.50 2.98 13.48
CA GLY A 166 3.00 4.35 13.62
C GLY A 166 3.70 5.16 14.71
N HIS A 167 3.18 6.36 14.95
CA HIS A 167 3.77 7.35 15.85
C HIS A 167 3.68 6.97 17.34
N GLU A 168 2.78 6.06 17.69
CA GLU A 168 2.58 5.51 19.02
C GLU A 168 3.77 4.66 19.50
N ALA A 169 4.51 4.07 18.55
CA ALA A 169 5.73 3.31 18.79
C ALA A 169 6.62 3.40 17.54
N PRO A 170 7.22 4.57 17.24
CA PRO A 170 7.95 4.80 16.00
C PRO A 170 9.19 3.91 15.96
N ALA A 171 9.04 2.78 15.29
CA ALA A 171 10.04 1.74 15.19
C ALA A 171 9.81 0.92 13.92
N VAL A 172 10.89 0.27 13.48
CA VAL A 172 10.84 -0.77 12.46
C VAL A 172 11.11 -2.11 13.14
N TYR A 173 10.22 -3.08 12.90
CA TYR A 173 10.34 -4.45 13.38
C TYR A 173 10.66 -5.38 12.23
N VAL A 174 11.68 -6.23 12.40
CA VAL A 174 11.95 -7.34 11.50
C VAL A 174 11.49 -8.62 12.18
N ILE A 175 10.50 -9.28 11.58
CA ILE A 175 9.81 -10.45 12.15
C ILE A 175 9.96 -11.60 11.16
N SER A 176 10.19 -12.81 11.67
CA SER A 176 10.08 -14.01 10.84
C SER A 176 8.96 -14.92 11.32
N LEU A 177 8.28 -15.57 10.37
CA LEU A 177 7.37 -16.68 10.67
C LEU A 177 8.16 -17.98 10.56
N ARG A 178 8.33 -18.70 11.67
CA ARG A 178 9.08 -19.96 11.73
C ARG A 178 8.22 -21.10 12.25
N ASN A 179 8.55 -22.32 11.87
CA ASN A 179 8.02 -23.51 12.53
C ASN A 179 8.78 -23.75 13.84
N ASP A 180 8.04 -24.01 14.91
CA ASP A 180 8.52 -24.33 16.24
C ASP A 180 7.93 -25.69 16.65
N GLY A 181 8.51 -26.76 16.10
CA GLY A 181 7.92 -28.09 16.16
C GLY A 181 6.68 -28.21 15.29
N GLU A 182 5.53 -28.50 15.89
CA GLU A 182 4.25 -28.66 15.18
C GLU A 182 3.52 -27.34 14.92
N THR A 183 3.89 -26.27 15.65
CA THR A 183 3.22 -24.97 15.55
C THR A 183 4.08 -23.98 14.79
N ARG A 184 3.44 -22.93 14.26
CA ARG A 184 4.12 -21.78 13.66
C ARG A 184 4.02 -20.62 14.61
N ALA A 185 5.08 -19.82 14.69
CA ALA A 185 5.11 -18.65 15.54
C ALA A 185 5.86 -17.49 14.87
N PHE A 186 5.41 -16.27 15.15
CA PHE A 186 6.14 -15.07 14.83
C PHE A 186 7.28 -14.86 15.83
N ARG A 187 8.48 -14.56 15.32
CA ARG A 187 9.68 -14.31 16.13
C ARG A 187 10.33 -13.00 15.71
N GLU A 188 10.62 -12.15 16.69
CA GLU A 188 11.33 -10.89 16.49
C GLU A 188 12.79 -11.19 16.12
N GLN A 189 13.23 -10.79 14.94
CA GLN A 189 14.63 -10.91 14.52
C GLN A 189 15.44 -9.71 15.00
N ALA A 190 14.86 -8.52 14.87
CA ALA A 190 15.49 -7.26 15.18
C ALA A 190 14.45 -6.14 15.27
N HIS A 191 14.82 -5.04 15.91
CA HIS A 191 14.07 -3.79 15.80
C HIS A 191 15.00 -2.58 15.87
N VAL A 192 14.56 -1.47 15.29
CA VAL A 192 15.23 -0.17 15.38
C VAL A 192 14.22 0.91 15.74
N SER A 193 14.44 1.58 16.87
CA SER A 193 13.62 2.71 17.33
C SER A 193 13.97 3.99 16.58
N GLY A 194 13.00 4.90 16.47
CA GLY A 194 13.17 6.19 15.79
C GLY A 194 12.99 6.10 14.27
N SER A 195 13.19 4.93 13.67
CA SER A 195 12.90 4.68 12.25
C SER A 195 11.46 4.26 12.01
N SER A 196 10.88 4.64 10.88
CA SER A 196 9.57 4.15 10.42
C SER A 196 9.45 4.21 8.90
N HIS A 197 8.29 3.80 8.37
CA HIS A 197 7.98 3.81 6.93
C HIS A 197 8.93 2.91 6.13
N VAL A 198 8.70 1.61 6.23
CA VAL A 198 9.45 0.59 5.46
C VAL A 198 8.97 0.63 4.01
N LEU A 199 9.91 0.87 3.10
CA LEU A 199 9.64 0.97 1.65
C LEU A 199 10.40 -0.06 0.80
N GLY A 200 11.19 -0.93 1.44
CA GLY A 200 11.96 -1.97 0.78
C GLY A 200 12.53 -2.98 1.78
N LEU A 201 12.62 -4.23 1.37
CA LEU A 201 13.29 -5.31 2.09
C LEU A 201 14.08 -6.16 1.08
N ARG A 202 15.36 -6.37 1.34
CA ARG A 202 16.22 -7.26 0.55
C ARG A 202 17.28 -7.90 1.43
N GLY A 203 17.15 -9.19 1.69
CA GLY A 203 18.06 -9.92 2.57
C GLY A 203 18.12 -9.31 3.97
N SER A 204 19.31 -8.87 4.39
CA SER A 204 19.51 -8.20 5.68
C SER A 204 19.11 -6.71 5.69
N LEU A 205 18.86 -6.11 4.52
CA LEU A 205 18.69 -4.67 4.41
C LEU A 205 17.21 -4.28 4.37
N VAL A 206 16.84 -3.36 5.27
CA VAL A 206 15.54 -2.70 5.30
C VAL A 206 15.69 -1.25 4.86
N SER A 207 14.90 -0.82 3.89
CA SER A 207 14.86 0.58 3.46
C SER A 207 13.80 1.34 4.25
N CYS A 208 14.23 2.36 4.99
CA CYS A 208 13.39 3.17 5.86
C CYS A 208 13.32 4.61 5.34
N ALA A 209 12.15 5.21 5.38
CA ALA A 209 11.92 6.53 4.82
C ALA A 209 11.98 7.66 5.85
N MET A 210 11.72 7.33 7.12
CA MET A 210 11.63 8.28 8.23
C MET A 210 12.60 7.89 9.35
N ARG A 211 13.29 8.89 9.93
CA ARG A 211 14.09 8.76 11.15
C ARG A 211 13.84 9.95 12.07
N ASP A 212 13.56 9.69 13.34
CA ASP A 212 13.30 10.71 14.37
C ASP A 212 12.23 11.74 13.94
N GLY A 213 11.18 11.25 13.28
CA GLY A 213 10.09 12.09 12.78
C GLY A 213 10.45 12.97 11.56
N ARG A 214 11.58 12.71 10.89
CA ARG A 214 12.03 13.43 9.69
C ARG A 214 12.15 12.50 8.49
N SER A 215 11.85 13.00 7.29
CA SER A 215 12.04 12.29 6.01
C SER A 215 13.52 12.20 5.66
N ILE A 216 14.22 11.27 6.32
CA ILE A 216 15.63 10.96 6.14
C ILE A 216 15.71 9.51 5.69
N PRO A 217 15.74 9.26 4.36
CA PRO A 217 15.92 7.91 3.83
C PRO A 217 17.24 7.30 4.31
N HIS A 218 17.18 6.06 4.79
CA HIS A 218 18.34 5.31 5.26
C HIS A 218 18.12 3.80 5.05
N LEU A 219 19.20 3.04 5.12
CA LEU A 219 19.14 1.58 5.16
C LEU A 219 19.45 1.10 6.58
N TYR A 220 18.73 0.09 7.03
CA TYR A 220 18.98 -0.60 8.28
C TYR A 220 19.37 -2.06 7.97
N ASP A 221 20.59 -2.44 8.31
CA ASP A 221 21.00 -3.84 8.31
C ASP A 221 20.60 -4.47 9.65
N TRP A 222 19.58 -5.31 9.62
CA TRP A 222 19.03 -5.91 10.83
C TRP A 222 19.88 -7.05 11.40
N THR A 223 20.84 -7.58 10.62
CA THR A 223 21.74 -8.64 11.08
C THR A 223 22.93 -8.06 11.84
N THR A 224 23.46 -6.93 11.39
CA THR A 224 24.56 -6.20 12.05
C THR A 224 24.07 -5.12 13.00
N MET A 225 22.77 -4.81 12.99
CA MET A 225 22.14 -3.73 13.73
C MET A 225 22.70 -2.35 13.39
N THR A 226 23.12 -2.14 12.13
CA THR A 226 23.74 -0.89 11.67
C THR A 226 22.81 -0.07 10.80
N ILE A 227 22.85 1.26 10.97
CA ILE A 227 22.13 2.20 10.12
C ILE A 227 23.12 2.84 9.14
N HIS A 228 22.76 2.83 7.86
CA HIS A 228 23.53 3.42 6.78
C HIS A 228 22.74 4.59 6.19
N ASP A 229 23.25 5.79 6.39
CA ASP A 229 22.61 7.00 5.86
C ASP A 229 22.88 7.17 4.37
N LEU A 230 21.83 7.52 3.62
CA LEU A 230 22.00 7.90 2.23
C LEU A 230 22.69 9.28 2.17
N PRO A 231 23.72 9.45 1.33
CA PRO A 231 24.32 10.76 1.10
C PRO A 231 23.28 11.81 0.71
N THR A 232 23.43 13.05 1.15
CA THR A 232 22.49 14.11 0.79
C THR A 232 22.55 14.38 -0.72
N PRO A 233 21.43 14.29 -1.46
CA PRO A 233 21.43 14.58 -2.90
C PRO A 233 21.61 16.08 -3.16
N PRO A 234 21.97 16.49 -4.39
CA PRO A 234 22.10 17.89 -4.77
C PRO A 234 20.85 18.72 -4.42
N GLY A 235 21.05 19.88 -3.80
CA GLY A 235 19.97 20.77 -3.33
C GLY A 235 19.52 20.52 -1.87
N GLY A 236 20.09 19.55 -1.16
CA GLY A 236 19.82 19.35 0.27
C GLY A 236 18.56 18.54 0.59
N LEU A 237 18.37 18.17 1.86
CA LEU A 237 17.21 17.38 2.31
C LEU A 237 15.96 18.23 2.60
N ASP A 238 16.10 19.53 2.84
CA ASP A 238 15.01 20.38 3.36
C ASP A 238 14.32 21.25 2.30
N VAL A 239 14.17 20.71 1.10
CA VAL A 239 13.34 21.32 0.03
C VAL A 239 11.93 20.71 0.04
N PRO A 240 10.86 21.45 -0.30
CA PRO A 240 9.47 20.99 -0.17
C PRO A 240 9.20 19.59 -0.76
N SER A 241 9.78 19.26 -1.91
CA SER A 241 9.63 17.95 -2.56
C SER A 241 10.34 16.79 -1.84
N ARG A 242 11.26 17.09 -0.91
CA ARG A 242 12.02 16.11 -0.11
C ARG A 242 11.61 16.06 1.34
N ARG A 243 10.83 17.05 1.81
CA ARG A 243 10.26 17.06 3.18
C ARG A 243 9.29 15.91 3.39
N SER A 244 8.59 15.49 2.33
CA SER A 244 7.68 14.35 2.35
C SER A 244 8.41 13.01 2.30
N VAL A 245 7.75 11.97 2.79
CA VAL A 245 8.18 10.58 2.65
C VAL A 245 8.29 10.21 1.17
N PRO A 246 9.41 9.61 0.72
CA PRO A 246 9.53 9.00 -0.60
C PRO A 246 8.34 8.09 -0.94
N HIS A 247 8.05 7.92 -2.23
CA HIS A 247 7.04 6.96 -2.66
C HIS A 247 7.59 5.53 -2.64
N LEU A 248 8.90 5.36 -2.85
CA LEU A 248 9.55 4.06 -2.95
C LEU A 248 11.04 4.18 -2.61
N ILE A 249 11.59 3.15 -1.97
CA ILE A 249 13.05 2.92 -1.87
C ILE A 249 13.32 1.47 -2.28
N ALA A 250 13.77 1.26 -3.51
CA ALA A 250 13.96 -0.07 -4.08
C ALA A 250 15.44 -0.40 -4.27
N PHE A 251 15.75 -1.70 -4.25
CA PHE A 251 17.06 -2.22 -4.59
C PHE A 251 17.06 -2.76 -6.03
N TRP A 252 17.96 -2.25 -6.86
CA TRP A 252 18.14 -2.74 -8.22
C TRP A 252 19.63 -2.98 -8.47
N ARG A 253 20.03 -4.26 -8.50
CA ARG A 253 21.44 -4.68 -8.60
C ARG A 253 22.29 -4.13 -7.46
N ASP A 254 23.27 -3.29 -7.75
CA ASP A 254 24.12 -2.55 -6.82
C ASP A 254 23.58 -1.14 -6.55
N LEU A 255 22.37 -0.81 -7.01
CA LEU A 255 21.76 0.50 -6.83
C LEU A 255 20.66 0.50 -5.78
N VAL A 256 20.58 1.62 -5.07
CA VAL A 256 19.43 2.03 -4.25
C VAL A 256 18.72 3.15 -4.99
N VAL A 257 17.43 2.96 -5.24
CA VAL A 257 16.58 3.86 -6.01
C VAL A 257 15.58 4.51 -5.07
N VAL A 258 15.68 5.82 -4.85
CA VAL A 258 14.71 6.57 -4.05
C VAL A 258 13.81 7.37 -4.99
N VAL A 259 12.52 7.07 -5.00
CA VAL A 259 11.54 7.75 -5.86
C VAL A 259 10.72 8.73 -5.03
N ARG A 260 10.62 9.97 -5.50
CA ARG A 260 9.82 11.06 -4.94
C ARG A 260 8.86 11.59 -5.99
N CYS A 261 7.97 12.51 -5.61
CA CYS A 261 6.94 13.04 -6.51
C CYS A 261 7.50 13.72 -7.78
N CYS A 262 8.69 14.33 -7.73
CA CYS A 262 9.27 15.04 -8.87
C CYS A 262 10.73 14.64 -9.16
N ALA A 263 11.20 13.53 -8.58
CA ALA A 263 12.60 13.14 -8.69
C ALA A 263 12.80 11.64 -8.44
N ILE A 264 13.79 11.06 -9.13
CA ILE A 264 14.35 9.75 -8.81
C ILE A 264 15.84 9.95 -8.48
N GLU A 265 16.23 9.56 -7.28
CA GLU A 265 17.60 9.63 -6.79
C GLU A 265 18.23 8.24 -6.88
N LEU A 266 19.40 8.15 -7.50
CA LEU A 266 20.13 6.91 -7.70
C LEU A 266 21.41 6.92 -6.87
N TYR A 267 21.60 5.88 -6.07
CA TYR A 267 22.78 5.69 -5.23
C TYR A 267 23.43 4.33 -5.55
N ARG A 268 24.76 4.27 -5.59
CA ARG A 268 25.51 3.01 -5.65
C ARG A 268 25.74 2.51 -4.25
N LEU A 269 25.46 1.23 -4.01
CA LEU A 269 25.75 0.50 -2.79
C LEU A 269 26.96 -0.41 -3.02
N ASP A 270 28.06 -0.10 -2.35
CA ASP A 270 29.20 -1.01 -2.26
C ASP A 270 28.85 -2.14 -1.27
N GLN A 271 28.75 -3.38 -1.76
CA GLN A 271 28.36 -4.53 -0.95
C GLN A 271 29.41 -4.94 0.09
N VAL A 272 30.68 -4.55 -0.10
CA VAL A 272 31.77 -4.93 0.82
C VAL A 272 31.76 -4.04 2.05
N ASP A 273 31.71 -2.73 1.84
CA ASP A 273 31.80 -1.74 2.92
C ASP A 273 30.43 -1.18 3.35
N MET A 274 29.34 -1.57 2.67
CA MET A 274 28.00 -0.99 2.79
C MET A 274 28.01 0.55 2.68
N ARG A 275 28.92 1.07 1.86
CA ARG A 275 29.06 2.50 1.57
C ARG A 275 28.17 2.88 0.41
N MET A 276 27.40 3.94 0.60
CA MET A 276 26.56 4.50 -0.45
C MET A 276 27.18 5.75 -1.07
N SER A 277 27.12 5.86 -2.39
CA SER A 277 27.51 7.07 -3.12
C SER A 277 26.39 7.54 -4.03
N PHE A 278 26.07 8.82 -4.01
CA PHE A 278 25.08 9.41 -4.90
C PHE A 278 25.61 9.41 -6.35
N ILE A 279 24.78 8.97 -7.29
CA ILE A 279 25.13 8.88 -8.72
C ILE A 279 24.44 9.98 -9.52
N GLN A 280 23.10 10.01 -9.46
CA GLN A 280 22.31 10.83 -10.38
C GLN A 280 20.96 11.21 -9.76
N LEU A 281 20.51 12.42 -10.11
CA LEU A 281 19.14 12.88 -9.96
C LEU A 281 18.46 12.86 -11.32
N VAL A 282 17.39 12.09 -11.47
CA VAL A 282 16.54 12.06 -12.65
C VAL A 282 15.29 12.88 -12.34
N GLY A 283 14.90 13.80 -13.23
CA GLY A 283 13.68 14.59 -13.14
C GLY A 283 12.59 14.05 -14.08
N PRO A 284 11.84 12.99 -13.69
CA PRO A 284 10.72 12.49 -14.47
C PRO A 284 9.52 13.46 -14.39
N PRO A 285 8.42 13.18 -15.12
CA PRO A 285 7.13 13.80 -14.85
C PRO A 285 6.69 13.59 -13.39
N VAL A 286 5.69 14.34 -12.95
CA VAL A 286 5.14 14.20 -11.61
C VAL A 286 4.62 12.78 -11.40
N ILE A 287 5.12 12.13 -10.35
CA ILE A 287 4.78 10.79 -9.91
C ILE A 287 3.80 10.93 -8.74
N TRP A 288 2.60 10.36 -8.87
CA TRP A 288 1.61 10.32 -7.80
C TRP A 288 1.67 9.01 -7.01
N GLU A 289 1.94 7.90 -7.69
CA GLU A 289 2.23 6.59 -7.12
C GLU A 289 3.27 5.89 -7.99
N VAL A 290 4.03 4.97 -7.40
CA VAL A 290 5.03 4.18 -8.10
C VAL A 290 5.12 2.79 -7.48
N ALA A 291 5.37 1.79 -8.31
CA ALA A 291 5.71 0.45 -7.89
C ALA A 291 7.04 0.02 -8.53
N PHE A 292 7.65 -1.05 -8.03
CA PHE A 292 8.94 -1.57 -8.49
C PHE A 292 8.82 -3.00 -9.03
N SER A 293 9.19 -3.22 -10.30
CA SER A 293 9.11 -4.55 -10.92
C SER A 293 10.43 -5.31 -10.74
N VAL A 294 10.35 -6.47 -10.07
CA VAL A 294 11.48 -7.39 -9.80
C VAL A 294 11.58 -8.51 -10.84
N ALA A 295 10.65 -8.59 -11.79
CA ALA A 295 10.46 -9.75 -12.68
C ALA A 295 11.69 -10.18 -13.50
N ASP A 296 12.72 -9.35 -13.55
CA ASP A 296 13.95 -9.66 -14.24
C ASP A 296 15.14 -9.04 -13.50
N ALA A 297 15.55 -9.64 -12.38
CA ALA A 297 16.78 -9.23 -11.68
C ALA A 297 18.03 -9.30 -12.60
N ALA A 298 17.97 -10.09 -13.67
CA ALA A 298 19.01 -10.14 -14.70
C ALA A 298 18.92 -8.97 -15.69
N SER A 299 17.74 -8.36 -15.89
CA SER A 299 17.52 -7.22 -16.77
C SER A 299 18.51 -6.08 -16.51
N ALA A 300 19.04 -5.55 -17.61
CA ALA A 300 19.84 -4.33 -17.63
C ALA A 300 19.04 -3.04 -17.44
N SER A 301 17.71 -3.12 -17.43
CA SER A 301 16.83 -1.97 -17.29
C SER A 301 16.00 -2.03 -16.01
N LEU A 302 15.92 -0.90 -15.32
CA LEU A 302 15.07 -0.61 -14.17
C LEU A 302 13.68 -0.20 -14.64
N ARG A 303 12.64 -0.80 -14.08
CA ARG A 303 11.25 -0.64 -14.53
C ARG A 303 10.36 -0.17 -13.38
N LEU A 304 9.79 1.02 -13.55
CA LEU A 304 8.96 1.69 -12.56
C LEU A 304 7.59 2.01 -13.18
N PRO A 305 6.57 1.16 -12.98
CA PRO A 305 5.19 1.56 -13.18
C PRO A 305 4.87 2.77 -12.30
N ILE A 306 4.26 3.79 -12.88
CA ILE A 306 3.87 5.02 -12.19
C ILE A 306 2.43 5.40 -12.52
N VAL A 307 1.77 6.07 -11.57
CA VAL A 307 0.59 6.88 -11.86
C VAL A 307 1.05 8.33 -11.97
N SER A 308 0.70 8.99 -13.06
CA SER A 308 1.01 10.39 -13.35
C SER A 308 -0.24 11.14 -13.81
N PRO A 309 -0.16 12.46 -14.06
CA PRO A 309 -1.25 13.21 -14.70
C PRO A 309 -1.73 12.62 -16.04
N ASN A 310 -0.87 11.88 -16.74
CA ASN A 310 -1.19 11.29 -18.05
C ASN A 310 -1.87 9.91 -17.93
N GLY A 311 -1.94 9.32 -16.73
CA GLY A 311 -2.54 8.02 -16.47
C GLY A 311 -1.57 7.05 -15.82
N VAL A 312 -1.66 5.77 -16.21
CA VAL A 312 -0.73 4.71 -15.79
C VAL A 312 0.34 4.56 -16.86
N GLU A 313 1.59 4.77 -16.47
CA GLU A 313 2.75 4.76 -17.35
C GLU A 313 3.83 3.82 -16.81
N LEU A 314 4.77 3.43 -17.66
CA LEU A 314 5.93 2.63 -17.31
C LEU A 314 7.18 3.42 -17.65
N LEU A 315 7.88 3.86 -16.61
CA LEU A 315 9.19 4.47 -16.73
C LEU A 315 10.24 3.35 -16.79
N VAL A 316 11.07 3.37 -17.83
CA VAL A 316 12.16 2.41 -18.03
C VAL A 316 13.48 3.17 -18.06
N MET A 317 14.34 2.89 -17.10
CA MET A 317 15.72 3.35 -17.07
C MET A 317 16.61 2.24 -17.64
N ASN A 318 17.33 2.54 -18.72
CA ASN A 318 18.23 1.57 -19.35
C ASN A 318 19.60 1.56 -18.66
N HIS A 319 20.49 0.71 -19.14
CA HIS A 319 21.86 0.63 -18.63
C HIS A 319 22.59 1.98 -18.60
N PHE A 320 23.53 2.09 -17.66
CA PHE A 320 24.34 3.29 -17.48
C PHE A 320 25.24 3.52 -18.71
N GLU A 321 25.00 4.61 -19.42
CA GLU A 321 25.73 5.03 -20.61
C GLU A 321 26.15 6.49 -20.45
N ASP A 322 27.39 6.83 -20.81
CA ASP A 322 27.90 8.21 -20.78
C ASP A 322 27.71 8.96 -19.45
N GLY A 323 27.86 8.25 -18.33
CA GLY A 323 27.73 8.83 -16.99
C GLY A 323 26.30 9.10 -16.54
N LYS A 324 25.29 8.62 -17.29
CA LYS A 324 23.88 8.83 -16.99
C LYS A 324 23.07 7.55 -17.22
N PHE A 325 21.91 7.47 -16.59
CA PHE A 325 20.87 6.50 -16.87
C PHE A 325 19.86 7.12 -17.84
N PRO A 326 19.91 6.80 -19.15
CA PRO A 326 18.87 7.21 -20.08
C PRO A 326 17.56 6.53 -19.69
N TRP A 327 16.45 7.25 -19.85
CA TRP A 327 15.13 6.74 -19.51
C TRP A 327 14.09 7.05 -20.58
N THR A 328 13.09 6.19 -20.66
CA THR A 328 11.92 6.32 -21.53
C THR A 328 10.65 6.15 -20.73
N LEU A 329 9.55 6.68 -21.25
CA LEU A 329 8.23 6.59 -20.63
C LEU A 329 7.25 6.00 -21.64
N HIS A 330 6.51 4.99 -21.19
CA HIS A 330 5.54 4.28 -22.03
C HIS A 330 4.17 4.31 -21.38
N THR A 331 3.17 4.85 -22.07
CA THR A 331 1.80 4.85 -21.56
C THR A 331 1.20 3.45 -21.60
N ILE A 332 0.73 2.96 -20.46
CA ILE A 332 -0.01 1.68 -20.35
C ILE A 332 -1.51 1.95 -20.47
N SER A 333 -2.01 2.88 -19.67
CA SER A 333 -3.40 3.29 -19.68
C SER A 333 -3.49 4.81 -19.60
N LYS A 334 -4.16 5.42 -20.57
CA LYS A 334 -4.33 6.87 -20.59
C LYS A 334 -5.30 7.29 -19.51
N ALA A 335 -4.99 8.39 -18.83
CA ALA A 335 -6.00 9.10 -18.08
C ALA A 335 -7.13 9.49 -19.05
N PRO A 336 -8.39 9.21 -18.71
CA PRO A 336 -9.51 9.73 -19.48
C PRO A 336 -9.38 11.25 -19.57
N LEU A 337 -9.44 11.78 -20.79
CA LEU A 337 -9.44 13.23 -21.01
C LEU A 337 -10.61 13.81 -20.25
N ASN A 338 -10.35 14.66 -19.25
CA ASN A 338 -11.40 15.31 -18.47
C ASN A 338 -12.33 16.09 -19.42
N PRO A 339 -13.62 15.72 -19.54
CA PRO A 339 -14.50 16.34 -20.53
C PRO A 339 -15.02 17.73 -20.12
N THR A 340 -14.65 18.28 -18.95
CA THR A 340 -15.22 19.55 -18.47
C THR A 340 -14.20 20.46 -17.76
N PRO A 341 -13.97 21.71 -18.26
CA PRO A 341 -13.10 22.71 -17.64
C PRO A 341 -13.55 23.24 -16.26
N GLN A 342 -14.75 22.90 -15.78
CA GLN A 342 -15.35 23.57 -14.61
C GLN A 342 -14.98 22.97 -13.25
N ILE A 343 -14.49 21.72 -13.17
CA ILE A 343 -14.05 21.09 -11.92
C ILE A 343 -12.51 21.09 -11.82
N GLN A 344 -11.88 22.23 -12.14
CA GLN A 344 -10.41 22.37 -12.15
C GLN A 344 -9.77 22.49 -10.76
N ARG A 345 -10.54 22.66 -9.68
CA ARG A 345 -9.96 23.02 -8.36
C ARG A 345 -9.29 21.86 -7.62
N LEU A 346 -9.62 20.61 -7.93
CA LEU A 346 -8.92 19.44 -7.43
C LEU A 346 -8.84 18.44 -8.59
N GLU A 347 -7.68 18.35 -9.24
CA GLU A 347 -7.40 17.28 -10.20
C GLU A 347 -7.36 15.95 -9.43
N ILE A 348 -8.53 15.38 -9.11
CA ILE A 348 -8.63 14.09 -8.44
C ILE A 348 -8.28 13.03 -9.48
N PRO A 349 -7.20 12.25 -9.31
CA PRO A 349 -6.84 11.20 -10.26
C PRO A 349 -7.97 10.16 -10.39
N PRO A 350 -8.23 9.60 -11.58
CA PRO A 350 -9.22 8.53 -11.71
C PRO A 350 -8.69 7.18 -11.19
N PHE A 351 -7.39 7.08 -10.88
CA PHE A 351 -6.69 5.85 -10.49
C PHE A 351 -6.03 5.98 -9.12
N TYR A 352 -5.90 4.88 -8.40
CA TYR A 352 -5.14 4.77 -7.13
C TYR A 352 -4.75 3.32 -6.82
N GLY A 353 -3.92 3.09 -5.81
CA GLY A 353 -3.59 1.74 -5.34
C GLY A 353 -2.78 0.94 -6.36
N LEU A 354 -1.85 1.60 -7.05
CA LEU A 354 -0.92 0.97 -7.98
C LEU A 354 -0.05 -0.05 -7.24
N GLY A 355 0.01 -1.25 -7.80
CA GLY A 355 0.89 -2.31 -7.32
C GLY A 355 1.37 -3.19 -8.47
N ILE A 356 2.22 -4.14 -8.12
CA ILE A 356 2.77 -5.13 -9.05
C ILE A 356 2.49 -6.50 -8.45
N GLY A 357 2.07 -7.44 -9.30
CA GLY A 357 1.82 -8.79 -8.87
C GLY A 357 3.09 -9.48 -8.36
N THR A 358 2.95 -10.49 -7.51
CA THR A 358 4.08 -11.16 -6.84
C THR A 358 5.16 -11.69 -7.80
N SER A 359 4.82 -12.01 -9.05
CA SER A 359 5.81 -12.43 -10.05
C SER A 359 6.60 -11.28 -10.69
N GLY A 360 6.15 -10.05 -10.49
CA GLY A 360 6.72 -8.85 -11.11
C GLY A 360 6.26 -8.60 -12.55
N ARG A 361 5.43 -9.45 -13.15
CA ARG A 361 5.13 -9.45 -14.59
C ARG A 361 3.82 -8.77 -14.96
N ARG A 362 2.97 -8.46 -13.99
CA ARG A 362 1.73 -7.70 -14.21
C ARG A 362 1.64 -6.58 -13.19
N LEU A 363 1.11 -5.45 -13.63
CA LEU A 363 0.74 -4.36 -12.73
C LEU A 363 -0.77 -4.39 -12.48
N PHE A 364 -1.19 -3.83 -11.35
CA PHE A 364 -2.60 -3.62 -11.04
C PHE A 364 -2.83 -2.24 -10.44
N TRP A 365 -4.05 -1.73 -10.56
CA TRP A 365 -4.50 -0.47 -9.97
C TRP A 365 -6.02 -0.46 -9.82
N LEU A 366 -6.54 0.47 -9.04
CA LEU A 366 -7.97 0.68 -8.85
C LEU A 366 -8.43 1.87 -9.70
N SER A 367 -9.54 1.72 -10.42
CA SER A 367 -10.20 2.81 -11.17
C SER A 367 -11.49 3.24 -10.48
N THR A 368 -11.64 4.55 -10.40
CA THR A 368 -12.86 5.24 -10.00
C THR A 368 -13.55 5.94 -11.16
N PHE A 369 -13.04 5.78 -12.38
CA PHE A 369 -13.53 6.52 -13.55
C PHE A 369 -15.04 6.27 -13.76
N GLU A 370 -15.45 5.01 -13.66
CA GLU A 370 -16.83 4.59 -13.81
C GLU A 370 -17.73 5.17 -12.72
N ALA A 371 -17.24 5.20 -11.48
CA ALA A 371 -17.94 5.80 -10.34
C ALA A 371 -18.29 7.30 -10.57
N ARG A 372 -17.53 8.03 -11.41
CA ARG A 372 -17.79 9.45 -11.72
C ARG A 372 -18.92 9.67 -12.72
N HIS A 373 -19.14 8.73 -13.62
CA HIS A 373 -20.12 8.85 -14.69
C HIS A 373 -21.45 8.16 -14.37
N HIS A 374 -21.59 7.58 -13.18
CA HIS A 374 -22.77 6.82 -12.81
C HIS A 374 -23.96 7.70 -12.42
N ASN A 375 -25.14 7.25 -12.87
CA ASN A 375 -26.43 7.77 -12.45
C ASN A 375 -26.55 7.60 -10.92
N ILE A 376 -27.01 8.64 -10.21
CA ILE A 376 -27.18 8.69 -8.75
C ILE A 376 -27.94 7.46 -8.20
N ASN A 377 -28.74 6.81 -9.03
CA ASN A 377 -29.54 5.64 -8.67
C ASN A 377 -28.80 4.29 -8.68
N LYS A 378 -27.52 4.24 -9.11
CA LYS A 378 -26.69 3.02 -9.04
C LYS A 378 -25.50 3.26 -8.13
N ARG A 379 -25.13 2.25 -7.34
CA ARG A 379 -23.93 2.30 -6.50
C ARG A 379 -22.73 2.58 -7.41
N PRO A 380 -21.84 3.53 -7.06
CA PRO A 380 -20.61 3.70 -7.82
C PRO A 380 -19.80 2.40 -7.76
N HIS A 381 -19.10 2.10 -8.84
CA HIS A 381 -18.31 0.88 -8.97
C HIS A 381 -16.83 1.24 -9.02
N ILE A 382 -16.03 0.56 -8.19
CA ILE A 382 -14.57 0.65 -8.23
C ILE A 382 -14.07 -0.62 -8.89
N ARG A 383 -13.29 -0.44 -9.96
CA ARG A 383 -12.74 -1.56 -10.71
C ARG A 383 -11.32 -1.84 -10.26
N PHE A 384 -10.98 -3.11 -10.11
CA PHE A 384 -9.59 -3.52 -10.09
C PHE A 384 -9.15 -3.82 -11.51
N LEU A 385 -8.16 -3.09 -12.01
CA LEU A 385 -7.58 -3.29 -13.31
C LEU A 385 -6.22 -3.92 -13.17
N HIS A 386 -5.85 -4.75 -14.13
CA HIS A 386 -4.50 -5.24 -14.25
C HIS A 386 -4.10 -5.41 -15.72
N ALA A 387 -2.81 -5.25 -15.97
CA ALA A 387 -2.22 -5.36 -17.30
C ALA A 387 -0.85 -6.07 -17.23
N PRO A 388 -0.49 -6.87 -18.24
CA PRO A 388 0.86 -7.39 -18.33
C PRO A 388 1.87 -6.27 -18.53
N LEU A 389 3.02 -6.40 -17.88
CA LEU A 389 4.18 -5.58 -18.15
C LEU A 389 4.81 -6.06 -19.46
N PRO A 390 5.06 -5.15 -20.43
CA PRO A 390 5.70 -5.51 -21.70
C PRO A 390 7.04 -6.23 -21.48
N PRO A 391 7.44 -7.21 -22.29
CA PRO A 391 8.78 -7.79 -22.19
C PRO A 391 9.84 -6.72 -22.51
N ILE A 392 11.03 -6.87 -21.95
CA ILE A 392 12.15 -5.95 -22.22
C ILE A 392 12.51 -6.01 -23.69
N GLY A 393 12.64 -4.85 -24.33
CA GLY A 393 12.89 -4.73 -25.77
C GLY A 393 11.69 -5.03 -26.66
N GLY A 394 10.54 -5.42 -26.10
CA GLY A 394 9.31 -5.62 -26.86
C GLY A 394 8.65 -4.30 -27.28
N GLU A 395 7.91 -4.32 -28.39
CA GLU A 395 7.05 -3.20 -28.76
C GLU A 395 5.97 -2.96 -27.70
N TYR A 396 5.87 -1.71 -27.25
CA TYR A 396 4.80 -1.26 -26.37
C TYR A 396 3.50 -1.13 -27.16
N ARG A 397 2.76 -2.23 -27.26
CA ARG A 397 1.39 -2.18 -27.77
C ARG A 397 0.48 -1.69 -26.65
N ASN A 398 -0.54 -0.90 -27.01
CA ASN A 398 -1.60 -0.54 -26.09
C ASN A 398 -2.30 -1.83 -25.63
N VAL A 399 -1.90 -2.36 -24.48
CA VAL A 399 -2.55 -3.52 -23.90
C VAL A 399 -3.79 -3.03 -23.19
N GLU A 400 -4.95 -3.48 -23.64
CA GLU A 400 -6.20 -3.20 -22.95
C GLU A 400 -6.15 -3.86 -21.57
N PRO A 401 -6.31 -3.08 -20.49
CA PRO A 401 -6.31 -3.65 -19.15
C PRO A 401 -7.54 -4.54 -18.96
N LEU A 402 -7.33 -5.67 -18.29
CA LEU A 402 -8.40 -6.51 -17.81
C LEU A 402 -8.94 -5.91 -16.50
N PHE A 403 -10.22 -6.11 -16.22
CA PHE A 403 -10.84 -5.56 -15.01
C PHE A 403 -11.71 -6.58 -14.29
N VAL A 404 -11.74 -6.43 -12.96
CA VAL A 404 -12.64 -7.09 -12.02
C VAL A 404 -13.56 -6.02 -11.44
N ASP A 405 -14.87 -6.29 -11.55
CA ASP A 405 -15.92 -5.49 -10.93
C ASP A 405 -16.22 -6.04 -9.52
N PHE A 406 -16.06 -5.21 -8.49
CA PHE A 406 -16.40 -5.52 -7.10
C PHE A 406 -17.76 -4.90 -6.76
N ASP A 407 -18.81 -5.54 -7.28
CA ASP A 407 -20.16 -4.99 -7.34
C ASP A 407 -21.14 -5.75 -6.45
N GLY A 408 -20.73 -6.90 -5.95
CA GLY A 408 -21.52 -7.80 -5.14
C GLY A 408 -21.70 -7.29 -3.71
N MET A 409 -22.84 -7.66 -3.11
CA MET A 409 -23.11 -7.41 -1.70
C MET A 409 -22.10 -8.04 -0.70
N PRO A 410 -21.45 -9.19 -0.97
CA PRO A 410 -20.39 -9.69 -0.08
C PRO A 410 -19.01 -9.05 -0.35
N ASP A 411 -18.88 -8.16 -1.34
CA ASP A 411 -17.59 -7.61 -1.70
C ASP A 411 -17.12 -6.57 -0.67
N PRO A 412 -15.81 -6.51 -0.40
CA PRO A 412 -15.24 -5.54 0.51
C PRO A 412 -15.43 -4.13 -0.05
N GLY A 413 -15.70 -3.17 0.82
CA GLY A 413 -15.74 -1.75 0.49
C GLY A 413 -14.34 -1.23 0.16
N ILE A 414 -13.87 -1.43 -1.07
CA ILE A 414 -12.55 -1.00 -1.56
C ILE A 414 -12.38 0.53 -1.51
N TRP A 415 -13.49 1.26 -1.48
CA TRP A 415 -13.52 2.70 -1.25
C TRP A 415 -13.09 3.10 0.18
N GLY A 416 -13.09 2.17 1.14
CA GLY A 416 -12.67 2.38 2.53
C GLY A 416 -11.18 2.16 2.76
N ASP A 417 -10.32 2.94 2.10
CA ASP A 417 -8.86 2.78 2.17
C ASP A 417 -8.41 1.34 1.86
N GLY A 418 -8.85 0.85 0.70
CA GLY A 418 -8.61 -0.53 0.26
C GLY A 418 -7.12 -0.87 0.18
N ARG A 419 -6.70 -1.88 0.95
CA ARG A 419 -5.41 -2.55 0.84
C ARG A 419 -5.56 -3.72 -0.11
N VAL A 420 -4.77 -3.76 -1.18
CA VAL A 420 -4.88 -4.79 -2.21
C VAL A 420 -3.52 -5.40 -2.47
N ASP A 421 -3.50 -6.72 -2.62
CA ASP A 421 -2.34 -7.45 -3.13
C ASP A 421 -2.76 -8.51 -4.14
N PHE A 422 -1.86 -8.84 -5.06
CA PHE A 422 -2.16 -9.67 -6.22
C PHE A 422 -1.04 -10.68 -6.48
N ASP A 423 -1.36 -11.97 -6.36
CA ASP A 423 -0.52 -13.02 -6.94
C ASP A 423 -0.94 -13.23 -8.39
N ASP A 424 -0.21 -12.62 -9.32
CA ASP A 424 -0.53 -12.62 -10.74
C ASP A 424 -0.18 -13.94 -11.43
N ALA A 425 0.69 -14.75 -10.83
CA ALA A 425 1.02 -16.09 -11.30
C ALA A 425 -0.13 -17.07 -11.00
N LEU A 426 -0.72 -16.96 -9.82
CA LEU A 426 -1.81 -17.84 -9.39
C LEU A 426 -3.20 -17.23 -9.59
N GLY A 427 -3.28 -15.95 -9.97
CA GLY A 427 -4.55 -15.28 -10.10
C GLY A 427 -5.31 -15.23 -8.76
N VAL A 428 -4.63 -14.77 -7.71
CA VAL A 428 -5.21 -14.61 -6.37
C VAL A 428 -5.16 -13.15 -6.00
N ILE A 429 -6.31 -12.57 -5.65
CA ILE A 429 -6.42 -11.18 -5.23
C ILE A 429 -6.83 -11.18 -3.76
N ALA A 430 -6.09 -10.47 -2.92
CA ALA A 430 -6.47 -10.23 -1.53
C ALA A 430 -6.82 -8.75 -1.36
N VAL A 431 -7.92 -8.50 -0.68
CA VAL A 431 -8.42 -7.17 -0.41
C VAL A 431 -8.73 -7.06 1.08
N GLY A 432 -8.29 -5.96 1.69
CA GLY A 432 -8.55 -5.56 3.06
C GLY A 432 -8.98 -4.09 3.12
N ASN A 433 -9.63 -3.64 4.18
CA ASN A 433 -10.00 -2.23 4.31
C ASN A 433 -10.11 -1.75 5.76
N CYS A 434 -10.38 -0.45 5.94
CA CYS A 434 -10.52 0.17 7.25
C CYS A 434 -11.74 -0.32 8.05
N PHE A 435 -12.67 -1.06 7.42
CA PHE A 435 -13.82 -1.67 8.08
C PHE A 435 -13.56 -3.10 8.57
N GLY A 436 -12.31 -3.58 8.50
CA GLY A 436 -11.98 -4.94 8.93
C GLY A 436 -12.53 -6.03 7.99
N GLU A 437 -12.87 -5.67 6.76
CA GLU A 437 -13.28 -6.63 5.75
C GLU A 437 -12.03 -7.16 5.08
N VAL A 438 -11.83 -8.48 5.13
CA VAL A 438 -10.78 -9.16 4.36
C VAL A 438 -11.44 -10.19 3.45
N SER A 439 -11.19 -10.07 2.16
CA SER A 439 -11.70 -10.99 1.14
C SER A 439 -10.58 -11.42 0.22
N VAL A 440 -10.55 -12.72 -0.08
CA VAL A 440 -9.64 -13.35 -1.03
C VAL A 440 -10.46 -13.86 -2.19
N TYR A 441 -9.98 -13.59 -3.39
CA TYR A 441 -10.60 -13.93 -4.65
C TYR A 441 -9.63 -14.78 -5.46
N THR A 442 -10.14 -15.74 -6.22
CA THR A 442 -9.32 -16.59 -7.07
C THR A 442 -9.94 -16.80 -8.44
N HIS A 443 -9.10 -16.91 -9.46
CA HIS A 443 -9.50 -17.32 -10.81
C HIS A 443 -9.70 -18.83 -10.94
N CYS A 444 -9.31 -19.63 -9.93
CA CYS A 444 -9.52 -21.06 -9.95
C CYS A 444 -10.50 -21.50 -8.84
N PRO A 445 -11.83 -21.52 -9.10
CA PRO A 445 -12.84 -21.75 -8.08
C PRO A 445 -12.86 -23.16 -7.45
N ARG A 446 -12.01 -24.11 -7.88
CA ARG A 446 -12.08 -25.51 -7.44
C ARG A 446 -10.73 -26.09 -7.01
N GLY A 447 -10.47 -26.05 -5.71
CA GLY A 447 -9.66 -27.06 -5.01
C GLY A 447 -8.17 -27.17 -5.36
N VAL A 448 -7.60 -26.24 -6.14
CA VAL A 448 -6.19 -26.34 -6.54
C VAL A 448 -5.24 -25.65 -5.55
N MET A 449 -5.71 -24.61 -4.85
CA MET A 449 -4.85 -23.86 -3.92
C MET A 449 -4.32 -24.66 -2.74
N SER A 450 -4.97 -25.76 -2.34
CA SER A 450 -4.67 -26.38 -1.04
C SER A 450 -3.37 -27.19 -0.97
N THR A 451 -2.53 -27.20 -2.02
CA THR A 451 -1.51 -28.26 -2.14
C THR A 451 -0.24 -27.94 -2.92
N PHE A 452 0.10 -26.67 -3.13
CA PHE A 452 1.46 -26.38 -3.58
C PHE A 452 2.46 -26.73 -2.46
N PRO A 453 3.61 -27.33 -2.80
CA PRO A 453 4.61 -27.69 -1.81
C PRO A 453 4.95 -26.43 -1.05
N ARG A 454 4.81 -26.52 0.27
CA ARG A 454 5.24 -25.46 1.17
C ARG A 454 6.71 -25.19 0.86
N THR A 455 7.09 -23.92 0.86
CA THR A 455 8.51 -23.56 0.91
C THR A 455 9.13 -24.43 1.99
N GLY A 456 10.11 -25.25 1.59
CA GLY A 456 10.71 -26.22 2.49
C GLY A 456 11.17 -25.49 3.75
N ASP A 457 10.82 -26.03 4.91
CA ASP A 457 11.21 -25.41 6.17
C ASP A 457 12.73 -25.32 6.20
N ALA A 458 13.26 -24.10 6.32
CA ALA A 458 14.70 -23.93 6.42
C ALA A 458 15.22 -24.72 7.62
N ALA A 459 16.41 -25.31 7.48
CA ALA A 459 17.08 -26.00 8.57
C ALA A 459 17.13 -25.09 9.82
N ALA A 460 16.90 -25.69 10.99
CA ALA A 460 16.85 -24.98 12.26
C ALA A 460 18.11 -24.12 12.45
N SER A 461 17.92 -22.79 12.51
CA SER A 461 18.97 -21.86 12.90
C SER A 461 19.32 -22.10 14.39
N PRO A 462 20.61 -22.09 14.78
CA PRO A 462 21.05 -22.61 16.08
C PRO A 462 20.64 -21.77 17.30
N ALA A 463 20.15 -20.53 17.12
CA ALA A 463 19.53 -19.76 18.19
C ALA A 463 18.15 -19.26 17.73
N LEU A 464 17.10 -19.61 18.48
CA LEU A 464 15.74 -19.16 18.20
C LEU A 464 15.56 -17.73 18.74
N PRO A 465 15.23 -16.74 17.90
CA PRO A 465 14.96 -15.38 18.34
C PRO A 465 13.71 -15.31 19.23
N PRO A 466 13.50 -14.26 20.04
CA PRO A 466 12.35 -14.15 20.93
C PRO A 466 11.00 -14.35 20.22
N LEU A 467 10.06 -15.00 20.91
CA LEU A 467 8.67 -15.10 20.45
C LEU A 467 8.01 -13.73 20.55
N MET A 468 7.23 -13.37 19.52
CA MET A 468 6.37 -12.20 19.60
C MET A 468 5.24 -12.45 20.62
N PRO A 469 4.76 -11.40 21.33
CA PRO A 469 3.70 -11.55 22.31
C PRO A 469 2.39 -12.07 21.68
N THR A 470 1.76 -13.05 22.33
CA THR A 470 0.44 -13.57 21.94
C THR A 470 -0.70 -12.97 22.76
N GLU A 471 -0.37 -12.20 23.80
CA GLU A 471 -1.32 -11.46 24.62
C GLU A 471 -1.42 -9.99 24.15
N PRO A 472 -2.60 -9.36 24.27
CA PRO A 472 -2.79 -7.97 23.85
C PRO A 472 -1.78 -7.02 24.48
N LEU A 473 -1.09 -6.25 23.64
CA LEU A 473 -0.23 -5.16 24.09
C LEU A 473 -1.04 -3.85 24.05
N PRO A 474 -1.16 -3.13 25.18
CA PRO A 474 -1.86 -1.86 25.18
C PRO A 474 -1.09 -0.83 24.35
N LEU A 475 -1.74 -0.27 23.34
CA LEU A 475 -1.18 0.83 22.58
C LEU A 475 -1.15 2.10 23.46
N LYS A 476 -0.01 2.80 23.45
CA LYS A 476 0.15 4.08 24.14
C LYS A 476 -0.38 5.24 23.29
N VAL A 477 -1.62 5.11 22.81
CA VAL A 477 -2.30 6.16 22.04
C VAL A 477 -3.14 6.97 23.04
N PRO A 478 -2.80 8.25 23.31
CA PRO A 478 -3.67 9.09 24.11
C PRO A 478 -5.02 9.21 23.42
N PRO A 479 -6.13 9.23 24.17
CA PRO A 479 -7.45 9.30 23.57
C PRO A 479 -7.59 10.58 22.74
N TYR A 480 -8.30 10.48 21.62
CA TYR A 480 -8.64 11.65 20.82
C TYR A 480 -9.61 12.52 21.60
N PRO A 481 -9.40 13.84 21.65
CA PRO A 481 -10.34 14.74 22.30
C PRO A 481 -11.74 14.52 21.72
N HIS A 482 -12.78 14.39 22.55
CA HIS A 482 -14.18 14.38 22.12
C HIS A 482 -15.04 15.37 22.92
N HIS A 483 -16.20 15.74 22.39
CA HIS A 483 -17.07 16.80 22.93
C HIS A 483 -17.49 16.63 24.40
N ILE A 484 -17.51 15.41 24.94
CA ILE A 484 -17.91 15.11 26.32
C ILE A 484 -16.72 14.92 27.29
N MET A 485 -15.47 15.19 26.87
CA MET A 485 -14.33 14.97 27.78
C MET A 485 -14.32 15.96 28.95
N SER A 486 -14.10 15.43 30.15
CA SER A 486 -13.78 16.19 31.35
C SER A 486 -12.40 16.86 31.24
N ALA A 487 -12.17 17.90 32.03
CA ALA A 487 -10.86 18.55 32.12
C ALA A 487 -9.72 17.57 32.47
N SER A 488 -9.99 16.56 33.32
CA SER A 488 -9.04 15.51 33.66
C SER A 488 -8.72 14.61 32.47
N GLU A 489 -9.72 14.15 31.71
CA GLU A 489 -9.49 13.32 30.52
C GLU A 489 -8.70 14.09 29.46
N LEU A 490 -9.01 15.37 29.28
CA LEU A 490 -8.31 16.25 28.35
C LEU A 490 -6.83 16.39 28.69
N SER A 491 -6.48 16.51 29.97
CA SER A 491 -5.08 16.58 30.42
C SER A 491 -4.27 15.31 30.13
N THR A 492 -4.95 14.20 29.87
CA THR A 492 -4.35 12.91 29.49
C THR A 492 -4.54 12.56 28.00
N SER A 493 -5.24 13.42 27.26
CA SER A 493 -5.54 13.24 25.83
C SER A 493 -4.46 13.84 24.94
N GLN A 494 -4.57 13.65 23.62
CA GLN A 494 -3.68 14.33 22.67
C GLN A 494 -3.76 15.86 22.72
N ALA A 495 -4.87 16.42 23.24
CA ALA A 495 -5.02 17.87 23.41
C ALA A 495 -4.07 18.45 24.46
N ALA A 496 -3.49 17.64 25.35
CA ALA A 496 -2.49 18.09 26.33
C ALA A 496 -1.17 18.56 25.67
N ASP A 497 -0.96 18.21 24.41
CA ASP A 497 0.21 18.61 23.61
C ASP A 497 -0.11 19.79 22.67
N TRP A 498 -1.36 20.28 22.63
CA TRP A 498 -1.75 21.40 21.77
C TRP A 498 -1.16 22.71 22.27
N GLY A 499 -0.67 23.54 21.33
CA GLY A 499 -0.06 24.83 21.63
C GLY A 499 1.19 24.76 22.50
N ARG A 500 1.72 23.56 22.81
CA ARG A 500 2.90 23.40 23.67
C ARG A 500 4.12 24.13 23.12
N ASP A 501 4.24 24.19 21.79
CA ASP A 501 5.40 24.80 21.14
C ASP A 501 5.12 26.24 20.69
N TRP A 502 3.96 26.80 21.06
CA TRP A 502 3.52 28.12 20.60
C TRP A 502 4.50 29.23 20.93
N ASP A 503 5.07 29.23 22.13
CA ASP A 503 6.04 30.24 22.56
C ASP A 503 7.31 30.22 21.69
N ALA A 504 7.70 29.05 21.19
CA ALA A 504 8.86 28.90 20.31
C ALA A 504 8.59 29.39 18.87
N ILE A 505 7.33 29.49 18.47
CA ILE A 505 6.90 29.93 17.14
C ILE A 505 6.75 31.48 17.08
N ASN A 506 6.99 32.19 18.20
CA ASN A 506 7.08 33.66 18.32
C ASN A 506 5.79 34.44 17.95
N PRO A 507 4.88 34.70 18.91
CA PRO A 507 3.54 35.23 18.69
C PRO A 507 3.45 36.77 18.62
N GLN A 508 4.47 37.51 18.16
CA GLN A 508 4.31 38.98 18.01
C GLN A 508 3.20 39.39 17.03
N ALA A 509 2.61 38.45 16.30
CA ALA A 509 1.43 38.69 15.49
C ALA A 509 0.15 38.80 16.36
N GLU A 510 -0.36 40.02 16.55
CA GLU A 510 -1.56 40.38 17.33
C GLU A 510 -2.86 39.60 16.97
N PHE A 511 -2.85 38.80 15.90
CA PHE A 511 -4.03 38.14 15.33
C PHE A 511 -4.05 36.61 15.46
N TRP A 512 -3.07 36.01 16.14
CA TRP A 512 -3.05 34.56 16.34
C TRP A 512 -3.41 34.17 17.78
N TRP A 513 -4.19 33.10 17.90
CA TRP A 513 -4.54 32.49 19.17
C TRP A 513 -3.79 31.17 19.33
N GLN A 514 -3.22 30.95 20.51
CA GLN A 514 -2.62 29.67 20.89
C GLN A 514 -3.71 28.57 20.85
N ALA A 515 -3.40 27.44 20.23
CA ALA A 515 -4.25 26.28 20.30
C ALA A 515 -4.22 25.74 21.73
N GLY A 516 -5.39 25.62 22.35
CA GLY A 516 -5.50 25.05 23.68
C GLY A 516 -6.93 24.62 23.91
N TYR A 517 -7.11 23.51 24.63
CA TYR A 517 -8.44 23.04 24.95
C TYR A 517 -9.03 23.85 26.12
N ASN A 518 -9.42 25.09 25.87
CA ASN A 518 -10.11 25.92 26.85
C ASN A 518 -11.64 25.85 26.65
N LEU A 519 -12.33 25.24 27.62
CA LEU A 519 -13.78 25.03 27.63
C LEU A 519 -14.61 26.31 27.51
N ASP A 520 -14.03 27.49 27.77
CA ASP A 520 -14.76 28.77 27.69
C ASP A 520 -14.46 29.59 26.43
N ARG A 521 -13.35 29.32 25.72
CA ARG A 521 -12.90 30.14 24.57
C ARG A 521 -12.81 29.41 23.23
N CYS A 522 -12.86 28.08 23.25
CA CYS A 522 -12.68 27.23 22.04
C CYS A 522 -14.00 26.65 21.49
N VAL A 523 -15.12 27.37 21.55
CA VAL A 523 -16.38 26.85 20.97
C VAL A 523 -16.24 26.65 19.45
N ASP A 524 -15.48 27.51 18.77
CA ASP A 524 -15.33 27.48 17.30
C ASP A 524 -14.33 26.39 16.82
N LEU A 525 -13.22 26.18 17.53
CA LEU A 525 -12.29 25.06 17.26
C LEU A 525 -12.95 23.69 17.49
N ARG A 526 -13.89 23.63 18.44
CA ARG A 526 -14.60 22.41 18.83
C ARG A 526 -15.49 21.85 17.73
N SER A 527 -16.20 22.68 16.97
CA SER A 527 -17.18 22.22 15.98
C SER A 527 -16.56 21.83 14.63
N HIS A 528 -15.39 22.37 14.28
CA HIS A 528 -14.83 22.22 12.93
C HIS A 528 -13.57 21.35 12.85
N LEU A 529 -12.85 21.14 13.96
CA LEU A 529 -11.49 20.59 13.90
C LEU A 529 -11.30 19.31 14.69
N GLN A 530 -12.20 18.92 15.59
CA GLN A 530 -12.02 17.75 16.45
C GLN A 530 -11.82 16.44 15.66
N ASP A 531 -12.70 16.19 14.69
CA ASP A 531 -12.68 14.98 13.86
C ASP A 531 -11.58 15.03 12.78
N SER A 532 -10.87 16.15 12.62
CA SER A 532 -9.90 16.36 11.55
C SER A 532 -8.50 15.78 11.85
N TRP A 533 -8.22 15.23 13.04
CA TRP A 533 -6.83 14.92 13.46
C TRP A 533 -6.59 13.46 13.88
N GLU A 534 -7.53 12.55 13.65
CA GLU A 534 -7.45 11.18 14.17
C GLU A 534 -6.57 10.24 13.33
N GLY A 535 -6.21 10.63 12.11
CA GLY A 535 -5.49 9.81 11.15
C GLY A 535 -6.39 8.78 10.46
N LEU A 536 -7.70 9.01 10.44
CA LEU A 536 -8.71 8.18 9.82
C LEU A 536 -9.00 8.64 8.38
N PRO A 537 -9.39 7.71 7.49
CA PRO A 537 -9.85 8.09 6.16
C PRO A 537 -10.92 9.18 6.26
N GLY A 538 -10.69 10.32 5.60
CA GLY A 538 -11.61 11.47 5.65
C GLY A 538 -11.16 12.64 6.50
N ASP A 539 -10.14 12.48 7.35
CA ASP A 539 -9.64 13.58 8.19
C ASP A 539 -8.38 14.27 7.63
N LEU A 540 -7.94 15.36 8.26
CA LEU A 540 -6.73 16.08 7.85
C LEU A 540 -5.44 15.35 8.23
N ALA A 541 -5.37 14.66 9.38
CA ALA A 541 -4.18 13.89 9.72
C ALA A 541 -3.90 12.78 8.71
N TRP A 542 -4.93 12.08 8.25
CA TRP A 542 -4.88 11.11 7.18
C TRP A 542 -4.45 11.75 5.87
N ARG A 543 -4.98 12.93 5.51
CA ARG A 543 -4.54 13.68 4.33
C ARG A 543 -3.07 14.07 4.42
N LEU A 544 -2.60 14.55 5.56
CA LEU A 544 -1.19 14.90 5.77
C LEU A 544 -0.27 13.69 5.57
N GLU A 545 -0.64 12.56 6.15
CA GLU A 545 0.10 11.31 6.00
C GLU A 545 0.07 10.77 4.55
N HIS A 546 -1.13 10.62 3.98
CA HIS A 546 -1.34 9.87 2.75
C HIS A 546 -1.23 10.72 1.48
N MET A 547 -1.62 12.00 1.51
CA MET A 547 -1.60 12.89 0.35
C MET A 547 -0.33 13.75 0.29
N TYR A 548 0.16 14.21 1.45
CA TYR A 548 1.34 15.07 1.51
C TYR A 548 2.62 14.32 1.91
N GLY A 549 2.50 13.15 2.56
CA GLY A 549 3.64 12.35 2.98
C GLY A 549 4.28 12.83 4.28
N PHE A 550 3.49 13.33 5.22
CA PHE A 550 3.92 13.73 6.56
C PHE A 550 3.27 12.82 7.62
N PRO A 551 3.83 11.64 7.87
CA PRO A 551 3.33 10.78 8.92
C PRO A 551 3.71 11.31 10.30
N GLY A 552 2.82 11.13 11.26
CA GLY A 552 3.04 11.52 12.65
C GLY A 552 1.75 11.93 13.35
N VAL A 553 1.86 12.26 14.63
CA VAL A 553 0.78 12.96 15.34
C VAL A 553 0.66 14.36 14.78
N VAL A 554 -0.56 14.78 14.48
CA VAL A 554 -0.84 16.15 14.05
C VAL A 554 -1.30 16.96 15.26
N LEU A 555 -0.51 17.96 15.64
CA LEU A 555 -0.70 18.74 16.84
C LEU A 555 -0.97 20.21 16.48
N PRO A 556 -2.20 20.71 16.62
CA PRO A 556 -2.50 22.14 16.50
C PRO A 556 -1.66 22.99 17.47
N GLN A 557 -1.06 24.05 16.95
CA GLN A 557 -0.24 24.98 17.73
C GLN A 557 -0.89 26.35 17.89
N GLY A 558 -1.56 26.83 16.85
CA GLY A 558 -2.34 28.06 16.91
C GLY A 558 -3.25 28.23 15.71
N TYR A 559 -4.15 29.19 15.81
CA TYR A 559 -5.14 29.47 14.78
C TYR A 559 -5.38 30.98 14.66
N ARG A 560 -5.83 31.40 13.49
CA ARG A 560 -6.29 32.75 13.20
C ARG A 560 -7.67 32.64 12.60
N ARG A 561 -8.65 33.16 13.34
CA ARG A 561 -9.97 33.47 12.81
C ARG A 561 -9.83 34.52 11.72
N ALA A 562 -10.47 34.28 10.60
CA ALA A 562 -10.65 35.32 9.60
C ALA A 562 -11.39 36.52 10.20
N ALA A 563 -11.12 37.73 9.67
CA ALA A 563 -11.99 38.87 9.94
C ALA A 563 -13.43 38.53 9.53
N TRP A 564 -14.44 39.24 10.05
CA TRP A 564 -15.86 38.88 9.93
C TRP A 564 -16.39 38.66 8.50
N ASP A 565 -15.63 39.10 7.48
CA ASP A 565 -15.94 38.96 6.05
C ASP A 565 -15.08 37.92 5.30
N GLU A 566 -14.09 37.30 5.95
CA GLU A 566 -13.25 36.25 5.36
C GLU A 566 -13.73 34.86 5.84
N GLU A 567 -13.88 33.91 4.93
CA GLU A 567 -14.30 32.53 5.27
C GLU A 567 -13.11 31.65 5.72
N THR A 568 -11.88 32.18 5.70
CA THR A 568 -10.66 31.38 5.76
C THR A 568 -9.99 31.39 7.13
N GLU A 569 -10.28 30.36 7.91
CA GLU A 569 -9.52 30.05 9.12
C GLU A 569 -8.12 29.55 8.77
N SER A 570 -7.09 30.17 9.34
CA SER A 570 -5.72 29.68 9.24
C SER A 570 -5.33 28.89 10.48
N VAL A 571 -4.65 27.76 10.31
CA VAL A 571 -4.21 26.90 11.41
C VAL A 571 -2.73 26.55 11.26
N VAL A 572 -1.96 26.74 12.33
CA VAL A 572 -0.60 26.24 12.46
C VAL A 572 -0.63 24.88 13.12
N LEU A 573 0.02 23.91 12.48
CA LEU A 573 0.08 22.52 12.89
C LEU A 573 1.52 22.10 13.06
N ARG A 574 1.79 21.18 13.98
CA ARG A 574 3.04 20.44 14.05
C ARG A 574 2.81 18.97 13.68
N VAL A 575 3.70 18.43 12.86
CA VAL A 575 3.82 16.98 12.61
C VAL A 575 5.27 16.58 12.82
N GLY A 576 5.53 15.73 13.81
CA GLY A 576 6.89 15.42 14.24
C GLY A 576 7.65 16.68 14.67
N SER A 577 8.76 17.00 14.00
CA SER A 577 9.56 18.20 14.26
C SER A 577 9.30 19.35 13.27
N ARG A 578 8.21 19.30 12.49
CA ARG A 578 7.92 20.28 11.43
C ARG A 578 6.63 21.02 11.69
N TYR A 579 6.61 22.29 11.32
CA TYR A 579 5.41 23.10 11.34
C TYR A 579 4.81 23.24 9.94
N PHE A 580 3.50 23.44 9.89
CA PHE A 580 2.72 23.65 8.68
C PHE A 580 1.67 24.72 8.90
N CYS A 581 1.38 25.49 7.85
CA CYS A 581 0.29 26.46 7.85
C CYS A 581 -0.76 26.02 6.84
N ARG A 582 -1.99 25.83 7.31
CA ARG A 582 -3.16 25.66 6.45
C ARG A 582 -3.92 26.98 6.43
N LYS A 583 -4.15 27.58 5.27
CA LYS A 583 -4.87 28.86 5.15
C LYS A 583 -6.34 28.72 4.76
N ASP A 584 -6.76 27.58 4.22
CA ASP A 584 -8.12 27.35 3.76
C ASP A 584 -8.67 26.00 4.24
N GLU A 585 -10.00 25.89 4.31
CA GLU A 585 -10.68 24.63 4.63
C GLU A 585 -10.42 23.55 3.55
N PHE A 586 -10.17 23.99 2.31
CA PHE A 586 -10.07 23.10 1.15
C PHE A 586 -8.69 22.47 0.98
N GLY A 587 -7.70 22.91 1.76
CA GLY A 587 -6.34 22.40 1.72
C GLY A 587 -5.58 22.76 0.45
N SER A 588 -6.07 23.70 -0.37
CA SER A 588 -5.36 24.19 -1.56
C SER A 588 -4.16 25.06 -1.19
N HIS A 589 -4.18 25.66 0.00
CA HIS A 589 -3.08 26.46 0.52
C HIS A 589 -2.49 25.80 1.78
N PHE A 590 -1.79 24.69 1.54
CA PHE A 590 -1.00 24.00 2.55
C PHE A 590 0.48 24.34 2.37
N GLY A 591 1.09 25.01 3.35
CA GLY A 591 2.50 25.37 3.31
C GLY A 591 3.29 24.66 4.40
N SER A 592 4.58 24.41 4.14
CA SER A 592 5.52 23.84 5.11
C SER A 592 6.70 24.80 5.34
N TRP A 593 7.14 24.88 6.59
CA TRP A 593 8.33 25.66 6.93
C TRP A 593 9.63 24.86 6.86
N PRO A 594 10.79 25.52 6.63
CA PRO A 594 12.12 24.93 6.84
C PRO A 594 12.35 24.49 8.29
N LEU A 595 13.37 23.65 8.53
CA LEU A 595 13.76 23.18 9.86
C LEU A 595 14.55 24.22 10.68
N ASP A 596 15.25 25.16 10.04
CA ASP A 596 16.08 26.14 10.74
C ASP A 596 15.23 27.23 11.41
N PRO A 597 15.21 27.31 12.75
CA PRO A 597 14.36 28.25 13.45
C PRO A 597 14.71 29.72 13.23
N GLN A 598 15.96 30.01 12.87
CA GLN A 598 16.40 31.38 12.61
C GLN A 598 15.76 31.97 11.33
N THR A 599 15.17 31.12 10.49
CA THR A 599 14.39 31.56 9.33
C THR A 599 12.93 31.88 9.66
N TYR A 600 12.44 31.60 10.87
CA TYR A 600 11.09 31.97 11.33
C TYR A 600 10.97 33.46 11.72
N ASN A 601 11.68 34.36 11.04
CA ASN A 601 11.61 35.78 11.40
C ASN A 601 10.25 36.36 10.96
N ILE A 602 9.25 36.15 11.83
CA ILE A 602 7.87 36.64 11.72
C ILE A 602 7.80 38.15 12.00
N ASP A 603 8.86 38.74 12.57
CA ASP A 603 8.88 40.08 13.16
C ASP A 603 8.92 41.24 12.13
N GLY A 604 8.34 41.10 10.94
CA GLY A 604 8.41 42.17 9.93
C GLY A 604 7.28 42.30 8.93
N HIS A 605 6.44 41.28 8.73
CA HIS A 605 5.37 41.36 7.73
C HIS A 605 4.04 40.84 8.28
N PRO A 606 2.96 41.66 8.26
CA PRO A 606 1.60 41.23 8.64
C PRO A 606 1.05 40.14 7.71
N GLU A 607 1.75 39.88 6.60
CA GLU A 607 1.54 38.75 5.73
C GLU A 607 2.62 37.69 6.02
N LEU A 608 2.22 36.60 6.67
CA LEU A 608 2.95 35.33 6.79
C LEU A 608 3.26 34.52 5.48
N PRO A 609 2.91 34.89 4.22
CA PRO A 609 3.18 34.05 3.04
C PRO A 609 4.65 33.79 2.69
N ASP A 610 5.60 34.67 2.99
CA ASP A 610 6.93 34.59 2.33
C ASP A 610 7.89 33.53 2.89
N LEU A 611 7.65 33.01 4.12
CA LEU A 611 8.51 31.99 4.74
C LEU A 611 7.99 30.55 4.57
N CYS A 612 6.69 30.41 4.33
CA CYS A 612 6.02 29.12 4.23
C CYS A 612 5.92 28.74 2.75
N VAL A 613 6.72 27.76 2.33
CA VAL A 613 6.72 27.34 0.92
C VAL A 613 5.51 26.45 0.68
N LEU A 614 4.76 26.72 -0.40
CA LEU A 614 3.64 25.88 -0.82
C LEU A 614 4.09 24.43 -0.92
N GLN A 615 3.40 23.57 -0.19
CA GLN A 615 3.64 22.15 -0.16
C GLN A 615 2.61 21.47 -1.04
N GLU A 616 2.99 21.17 -2.27
CA GLU A 616 2.13 20.43 -3.19
C GLU A 616 1.82 19.01 -2.66
N PRO A 617 0.61 18.49 -2.92
CA PRO A 617 0.29 17.08 -2.72
C PRO A 617 1.28 16.17 -3.45
N THR A 618 1.99 15.33 -2.69
CA THR A 618 3.00 14.44 -3.27
C THR A 618 2.39 13.14 -3.77
N ARG A 619 1.27 12.69 -3.18
CA ARG A 619 0.52 11.49 -3.57
C ARG A 619 -0.93 11.85 -3.89
N ARG A 620 -1.17 12.44 -5.07
CA ARG A 620 -2.50 12.95 -5.44
C ARG A 620 -3.60 11.89 -5.51
N THR A 621 -3.25 10.63 -5.72
CA THR A 621 -4.21 9.50 -5.71
C THR A 621 -4.88 9.29 -4.35
N ALA A 622 -4.27 9.74 -3.25
CA ALA A 622 -4.92 9.74 -1.94
C ALA A 622 -6.16 10.65 -1.90
N ALA A 623 -6.20 11.71 -2.72
CA ALA A 623 -7.40 12.54 -2.87
C ALA A 623 -8.55 11.76 -3.53
N THR A 624 -8.24 10.77 -4.36
CA THR A 624 -9.21 9.86 -4.96
C THR A 624 -9.82 8.95 -3.91
N VAL A 625 -8.98 8.33 -3.08
CA VAL A 625 -9.43 7.50 -1.95
C VAL A 625 -10.32 8.31 -1.02
N TYR A 626 -9.86 9.49 -0.61
CA TYR A 626 -10.62 10.42 0.22
C TYR A 626 -11.99 10.77 -0.38
N SER A 627 -12.02 11.15 -1.66
CA SER A 627 -13.26 11.50 -2.35
C SER A 627 -14.21 10.32 -2.44
N MET A 628 -13.72 9.13 -2.77
CA MET A 628 -14.54 7.92 -2.80
C MET A 628 -15.08 7.59 -1.43
N TYR A 629 -14.24 7.61 -0.40
CA TYR A 629 -14.65 7.36 0.97
C TYR A 629 -15.83 8.24 1.39
N LEU A 630 -15.72 9.56 1.23
CA LEU A 630 -16.82 10.48 1.54
C LEU A 630 -18.08 10.20 0.71
N ASN A 631 -17.91 9.98 -0.60
CA ASN A 631 -19.04 9.74 -1.50
C ASN A 631 -19.81 8.46 -1.15
N PHE A 632 -19.10 7.36 -0.89
CA PHE A 632 -19.71 6.07 -0.58
C PHE A 632 -20.30 6.03 0.83
N MET A 633 -19.64 6.65 1.81
CA MET A 633 -20.21 6.79 3.17
C MET A 633 -21.53 7.55 3.14
N ALA A 634 -21.60 8.67 2.41
CA ALA A 634 -22.83 9.44 2.26
C ALA A 634 -23.96 8.61 1.62
N LEU A 635 -23.63 7.82 0.60
CA LEU A 635 -24.60 6.95 -0.06
C LEU A 635 -25.13 5.88 0.89
N GLU A 636 -24.26 5.23 1.68
CA GLU A 636 -24.67 4.18 2.62
C GLU A 636 -25.57 4.71 3.75
N GLN A 637 -25.32 5.91 4.25
CA GLN A 637 -26.19 6.58 5.24
C GLN A 637 -27.61 6.87 4.70
N HIS A 638 -27.74 7.12 3.40
CA HIS A 638 -29.02 7.44 2.78
C HIS A 638 -29.85 6.21 2.40
N LEU A 639 -29.27 5.01 2.48
CA LEU A 639 -30.04 3.78 2.30
C LEU A 639 -30.94 3.59 3.52
N SER A 640 -32.24 3.40 3.29
CA SER A 640 -33.25 3.22 4.36
C SER A 640 -32.99 1.97 5.21
N SER A 641 -32.19 1.02 4.71
CA SER A 641 -31.86 -0.25 5.35
C SER A 641 -30.56 -0.81 4.78
N PRO A 642 -29.38 -0.25 5.13
CA PRO A 642 -28.13 -0.86 4.70
C PRO A 642 -28.02 -2.24 5.36
N ARG A 643 -27.72 -3.28 4.59
CA ARG A 643 -27.53 -4.64 5.16
C ARG A 643 -26.34 -4.70 6.13
N ARG A 644 -25.38 -3.79 5.98
CA ARG A 644 -24.20 -3.63 6.82
C ARG A 644 -24.01 -2.15 7.10
N ASN A 645 -23.98 -1.77 8.37
CA ASN A 645 -23.76 -0.38 8.74
C ASN A 645 -22.27 -0.13 8.96
N ARG A 646 -21.53 0.14 7.87
CA ARG A 646 -20.08 0.40 7.92
C ARG A 646 -19.72 1.62 8.79
N TRP A 647 -20.68 2.51 9.01
CA TRP A 647 -20.57 3.62 9.95
C TRP A 647 -20.37 3.14 11.39
N ASP A 648 -21.35 2.41 11.93
CA ASP A 648 -21.31 1.88 13.29
C ASP A 648 -20.10 0.97 13.49
N GLU A 649 -19.74 0.26 12.43
CA GLU A 649 -18.59 -0.59 12.37
C GLU A 649 -17.25 0.13 12.40
N LEU A 650 -17.15 1.33 11.82
CA LEU A 650 -15.97 2.16 11.95
C LEU A 650 -15.88 2.73 13.37
N VAL A 651 -17.02 3.20 13.90
CA VAL A 651 -17.13 3.72 15.28
C VAL A 651 -16.75 2.66 16.31
N ALA A 652 -17.28 1.44 16.17
CA ALA A 652 -16.96 0.32 17.04
C ALA A 652 -15.47 -0.05 17.04
N ARG A 653 -14.74 0.34 15.98
CA ARG A 653 -13.30 0.12 15.81
C ARG A 653 -12.46 1.32 16.25
N GLY A 654 -13.09 2.32 16.87
CA GLY A 654 -12.43 3.52 17.36
C GLY A 654 -12.16 4.56 16.29
N GLY A 655 -12.82 4.48 15.14
CA GLY A 655 -12.78 5.52 14.13
C GLY A 655 -13.94 6.52 14.27
N CYS A 656 -13.69 7.81 14.17
CA CYS A 656 -14.71 8.84 13.98
C CYS A 656 -15.01 9.02 12.47
N PRO A 657 -16.20 8.64 12.01
CA PRO A 657 -16.62 8.91 10.64
C PRO A 657 -16.80 10.43 10.39
N PRO A 658 -16.77 10.88 9.12
CA PRO A 658 -16.85 12.31 8.77
C PRO A 658 -18.09 12.98 9.36
N SER A 659 -18.05 14.26 9.68
CA SER A 659 -19.24 14.93 10.25
C SER A 659 -20.38 15.07 9.22
N GLN A 660 -21.64 15.15 9.68
CA GLN A 660 -22.79 15.44 8.79
C GLN A 660 -22.58 16.74 7.98
N ALA A 661 -21.90 17.73 8.56
CA ALA A 661 -21.57 18.98 7.90
C ALA A 661 -20.60 18.79 6.73
N GLU A 662 -19.60 17.90 6.84
CA GLU A 662 -18.71 17.56 5.73
C GLU A 662 -19.47 16.87 4.59
N PHE A 663 -20.45 16.03 4.92
CA PHE A 663 -21.32 15.40 3.92
C PHE A 663 -22.19 16.42 3.18
N ASP A 664 -22.86 17.31 3.91
CA ASP A 664 -23.74 18.31 3.29
C ASP A 664 -22.94 19.31 2.43
N ARG A 665 -21.69 19.63 2.82
CA ARG A 665 -20.74 20.38 1.99
C ARG A 665 -20.36 19.63 0.72
N SER A 666 -20.15 18.31 0.78
CA SER A 666 -19.84 17.48 -0.40
C SER A 666 -21.00 17.46 -1.42
N LYS A 667 -22.25 17.53 -0.96
CA LYS A 667 -23.45 17.57 -1.81
C LYS A 667 -23.58 18.87 -2.59
N LEU A 668 -23.33 20.02 -1.94
CA LEU A 668 -23.38 21.34 -2.59
C LEU A 668 -22.45 21.42 -3.81
N ARG A 669 -21.35 20.66 -3.83
CA ARG A 669 -20.41 20.57 -4.95
C ARG A 669 -20.90 19.77 -6.16
N ARG A 670 -21.95 18.96 -6.03
CA ARG A 670 -22.52 18.18 -7.15
C ARG A 670 -23.65 18.91 -7.87
N VAL A 671 -24.20 19.97 -7.28
CA VAL A 671 -25.38 20.68 -7.78
C VAL A 671 -25.02 21.97 -8.54
N GLY A 672 -23.80 22.50 -8.35
CA GLY A 672 -23.22 23.57 -9.16
C GLY A 672 -22.19 23.03 -10.13
#